data_AF-A0A0F8WND3-F1
#
_entry.id   AF-A0A0F8WND3-F1
#
_cell.length_a   1.000
_cell.length_b   1.000
_cell.length_c   1.000
_cell.angle_alpha   90.00
_cell.angle_beta   90.00
_cell.angle_gamma   90.00
#
_symmetry.space_group_name_H-M   'P 1'
#
loop_
_entity.id
_entity.type
_entity.pdbx_description
1 polymer ?
#
loop_
_entity_poly.entity_id
_entity_poly.type
_entity_poly.pdbx_seq_one_letter_code
_entity_poly.pdbx_strand_id
1 'polypeptide(L)'
;MFWHLVFLTLVGLLPGVSAISAGSDWEDFSNNLATDLAPLISLFGERLTKQFLSESTGLLDNIIFALSPLGILTALVSVIRVCGSPSLRALIGRAQEAPGEAENELLSCVSETTAELFNDGGISRVLGRPRILEVVVWEEPDPSGQGVCRRMGTLRDALLENAWVVRKGQWILDEKGLLPELDIPNLSLNKGIKQRGPAWFYSAALLGVVLQTGPLVYAGLTVFLWPALFTDQGSFVQGYAFPLYVYGTVSLCTGMFLCAFMIERSSAQCHIYPAKPSKIYWLQPGRQKIGEQDFGAFLAVNEGPNSQATEDLTYIKSVQNVALKERGLLLLFTIFITITGFVLQFVSLRGLHPSVILANLGSMLVMSIVRTCLRVERIGSGGNSFCTEDKELISHKQQELDCFALHLEKVKYFRLMSSFVHESNRSRSGSWATGSSTQNSLQVPGLGSKLVQTRTQLAKLTSRGFRHSSMDWNDLPIRKIAQDLARTLGMTMDVVSTWKGNPSDFYSFELSFLCQYNHKSAGSALETYAIKLERLEDTLQWKVDANELEAVLGLWTLSLLKQDSKWLQNGLGRLVGLTKAEARSEAADLYFHKWIFRQREARMVSSKMIPFSEQIFGYYSDEYLGHKEILVVKTDNKLEVMAAQDIYIQFLMSILAGLKSIGGDVDILPRSQSDFYAQSTSLDVLVNCFESGNLGSREDALLCIVPVLRHRKLLPELAADSSSVRKRVQDLLSAGNWEGAFSIIQWLCERCEGEEFERSVYELGLLCQRAMLYRDAAIRTLGFQTVSSLLKSDIRAKKFSDLRSARPSDWMYSPDQRDWWVKFSNQLGWVAWHIANNRVDGNDTKKLLESWGYPKALSWQANLTYADSCIDQETAQKLLVGYLLPKIDKEFHEISQGGIEIEWGTFLEWVFQNGHSALTYWILANCADISQDYPHMAMEAFVFAAKKGSDSAILTLRRHGADINSSGLNENCTALVRLVATNDKKGSEMLLVHGADVNECNGHYALEYAAEQGNEEILLLLLQHGADMELRDYAGFTALHIACKDNCLNTAKLLMAKGADIETIAGDGRTPLISAAMECHLEVLELLLEKGARVNARGNDGRTALTHAVEAGSEEIVRLLRSYNAEVYHINPFERSLLEQAKESGSTEIVKLLNEAM
;
A
#
# COMPACT_ATOMS: atom_id res chain seq x y z
N MET A 1 25.91 -37.69 67.87
CA MET A 1 26.46 -38.97 68.39
C MET A 1 26.79 -39.93 67.24
N PHE A 2 27.60 -39.47 66.28
CA PHE A 2 28.04 -40.24 65.09
C PHE A 2 29.52 -39.95 64.77
N TRP A 3 30.05 -38.84 65.29
CA TRP A 3 31.44 -38.41 65.16
C TRP A 3 32.47 -39.21 65.98
N HIS A 4 32.04 -39.94 67.03
CA HIS A 4 32.95 -40.82 67.77
C HIS A 4 33.07 -42.24 67.18
N LEU A 5 32.19 -42.66 66.25
CA LEU A 5 32.30 -43.95 65.57
C LEU A 5 33.14 -43.89 64.28
N VAL A 6 33.19 -42.72 63.62
CA VAL A 6 33.94 -42.51 62.37
C VAL A 6 35.43 -42.24 62.64
N PHE A 7 35.78 -41.68 63.80
CA PHE A 7 37.19 -41.47 64.17
C PHE A 7 37.88 -42.77 64.64
N LEU A 8 37.11 -43.75 65.11
CA LEU A 8 37.60 -45.05 65.58
C LEU A 8 37.79 -46.09 64.47
N THR A 9 37.32 -45.81 63.25
CA THR A 9 37.52 -46.67 62.07
C THR A 9 38.67 -46.18 61.16
N LEU A 10 39.15 -44.95 61.35
CA LEU A 10 40.16 -44.31 60.49
C LEU A 10 41.60 -44.30 61.06
N VAL A 11 41.83 -44.86 62.25
CA VAL A 11 43.17 -44.88 62.90
C VAL A 11 43.62 -46.30 63.31
N GLY A 12 42.88 -47.36 62.96
CA GLY A 12 43.16 -48.73 63.41
C GLY A 12 43.91 -49.68 62.45
N LEU A 13 44.17 -49.29 61.20
CA LEU A 13 44.76 -50.18 60.18
C LEU A 13 46.04 -49.60 59.57
N LEU A 14 47.09 -49.55 60.39
CA LEU A 14 48.51 -49.63 60.01
C LEU A 14 49.24 -50.06 61.29
N PRO A 15 49.82 -51.28 61.34
CA PRO A 15 51.14 -51.46 60.77
C PRO A 15 51.35 -52.84 60.10
N GLY A 16 52.03 -52.84 58.96
CA GLY A 16 52.40 -54.06 58.26
C GLY A 16 52.96 -53.80 56.87
N VAL A 17 53.90 -52.85 56.75
CA VAL A 17 54.75 -52.75 55.55
C VAL A 17 55.93 -53.69 55.78
N SER A 18 56.01 -54.78 55.02
CA SER A 18 57.28 -55.45 54.74
C SER A 18 57.18 -56.35 53.49
N ALA A 19 58.29 -56.37 52.74
CA ALA A 19 58.62 -57.19 51.59
C ALA A 19 58.05 -56.76 50.21
N ILE A 20 58.82 -55.88 49.54
CA ILE A 20 58.82 -55.73 48.09
C ILE A 20 60.01 -56.55 47.57
N SER A 21 59.76 -57.56 46.74
CA SER A 21 60.77 -58.12 45.83
C SER A 21 60.14 -58.78 44.59
N ALA A 22 60.33 -58.09 43.45
CA ALA A 22 60.51 -58.55 42.06
C ALA A 22 59.60 -59.65 41.45
N GLY A 23 58.87 -59.24 40.38
CA GLY A 23 58.37 -60.08 39.29
C GLY A 23 57.96 -59.19 38.09
N SER A 24 58.85 -59.06 37.10
CA SER A 24 58.89 -57.93 36.14
C SER A 24 57.92 -57.95 34.97
N ASP A 25 57.23 -59.05 34.64
CA ASP A 25 56.53 -59.13 33.34
C ASP A 25 55.02 -58.81 33.43
N TRP A 26 54.36 -59.09 34.55
CA TRP A 26 52.93 -58.81 34.75
C TRP A 26 52.64 -57.52 35.52
N GLU A 27 53.55 -57.07 36.40
CA GLU A 27 53.48 -55.70 36.96
C GLU A 27 53.71 -54.66 35.87
N ASP A 28 54.62 -54.92 34.93
CA ASP A 28 54.79 -54.11 33.71
C ASP A 28 53.55 -54.18 32.85
N PHE A 29 52.91 -55.35 32.67
CA PHE A 29 51.60 -55.39 32.02
C PHE A 29 50.56 -54.54 32.76
N SER A 30 50.48 -54.54 34.09
CA SER A 30 49.49 -53.72 34.82
C SER A 30 49.81 -52.21 34.78
N ASN A 31 51.09 -51.84 34.86
CA ASN A 31 51.57 -50.46 34.79
C ASN A 31 51.43 -49.91 33.37
N ASN A 32 51.77 -50.72 32.34
CA ASN A 32 51.56 -50.42 30.92
C ASN A 32 50.07 -50.45 30.57
N LEU A 33 49.26 -51.37 31.10
CA LEU A 33 47.82 -51.40 30.94
C LEU A 33 47.18 -50.13 31.52
N ALA A 34 47.62 -49.66 32.69
CA ALA A 34 47.13 -48.42 33.29
C ALA A 34 47.56 -47.16 32.50
N THR A 35 48.75 -47.15 31.90
CA THR A 35 49.22 -46.05 31.04
C THR A 35 48.61 -46.09 29.63
N ASP A 36 48.33 -47.28 29.08
CA ASP A 36 47.73 -47.52 27.76
C ASP A 36 46.20 -47.41 27.77
N LEU A 37 45.54 -47.67 28.91
CA LEU A 37 44.10 -47.43 29.10
C LEU A 37 43.75 -46.01 29.52
N ALA A 38 44.69 -45.22 30.04
CA ALA A 38 44.39 -43.83 30.38
C ALA A 38 43.82 -43.03 29.17
N PRO A 39 44.38 -43.16 27.95
CA PRO A 39 43.76 -42.62 26.73
C PRO A 39 42.38 -43.23 26.44
N LEU A 40 42.18 -44.53 26.62
CA LEU A 40 40.95 -45.24 26.27
C LEU A 40 39.79 -44.93 27.25
N ILE A 41 40.10 -44.84 28.55
CA ILE A 41 39.17 -44.45 29.62
C ILE A 41 38.81 -42.97 29.48
N SER A 42 39.75 -42.11 29.08
CA SER A 42 39.49 -40.71 28.73
C SER A 42 38.61 -40.59 27.48
N LEU A 43 38.94 -41.33 26.40
CA LEU A 43 38.27 -41.26 25.10
C LEU A 43 36.84 -41.78 25.13
N PHE A 44 36.57 -42.88 25.84
CA PHE A 44 35.25 -43.52 25.89
C PHE A 44 34.44 -43.14 27.13
N GLY A 45 35.09 -42.81 28.26
CA GLY A 45 34.40 -42.59 29.53
C GLY A 45 33.62 -41.28 29.59
N GLU A 46 34.19 -40.17 29.11
CA GLU A 46 33.62 -38.84 29.38
C GLU A 46 32.38 -38.52 28.55
N ARG A 47 32.47 -38.57 27.22
CA ARG A 47 31.36 -38.19 26.33
C ARG A 47 30.16 -39.11 26.49
N LEU A 48 30.38 -40.42 26.59
CA LEU A 48 29.31 -41.41 26.77
C LEU A 48 28.61 -41.24 28.13
N THR A 49 29.37 -40.91 29.19
CA THR A 49 28.81 -40.69 30.53
C THR A 49 28.01 -39.39 30.59
N LYS A 50 28.55 -38.27 30.09
CA LYS A 50 27.84 -36.98 30.03
C LYS A 50 26.54 -37.12 29.23
N GLN A 51 26.60 -37.80 28.07
CA GLN A 51 25.44 -38.00 27.20
C GLN A 51 24.38 -38.93 27.82
N PHE A 52 24.78 -40.04 28.45
CA PHE A 52 23.82 -40.94 29.09
C PHE A 52 23.12 -40.27 30.28
N LEU A 53 23.87 -39.49 31.07
CA LEU A 53 23.31 -38.74 32.20
C LEU A 53 22.28 -37.70 31.75
N SER A 54 22.48 -37.06 30.60
CA SER A 54 21.56 -36.04 30.10
C SER A 54 20.28 -36.59 29.48
N GLU A 55 20.30 -37.85 29.07
CA GLU A 55 19.16 -38.59 28.52
C GLU A 55 18.45 -39.46 29.58
N SER A 56 19.04 -39.62 30.78
CA SER A 56 18.46 -40.38 31.90
C SER A 56 17.20 -39.69 32.44
N THR A 57 16.05 -40.35 32.31
CA THR A 57 14.76 -39.77 32.74
C THR A 57 13.99 -40.65 33.71
N GLY A 58 14.44 -41.90 33.94
CA GLY A 58 13.78 -42.82 34.85
C GLY A 58 14.73 -43.59 35.76
N LEU A 59 14.15 -44.25 36.76
CA LEU A 59 14.89 -45.05 37.75
C LEU A 59 15.67 -46.21 37.12
N LEU A 60 15.16 -46.82 36.04
CA LEU A 60 15.85 -47.91 35.34
C LEU A 60 17.14 -47.43 34.66
N ASP A 61 17.15 -46.22 34.13
CA ASP A 61 18.34 -45.62 33.51
C ASP A 61 19.44 -45.40 34.55
N ASN A 62 19.08 -44.91 35.74
CA ASN A 62 20.01 -44.76 36.85
C ASN A 62 20.62 -46.11 37.29
N ILE A 63 19.84 -47.19 37.27
CA ILE A 63 20.32 -48.55 37.58
C ILE A 63 21.31 -49.02 36.51
N ILE A 64 20.97 -48.85 35.23
CA ILE A 64 21.83 -49.20 34.09
C ILE A 64 23.15 -48.40 34.12
N PHE A 65 23.08 -47.13 34.56
CA PHE A 65 24.26 -46.28 34.73
C PHE A 65 25.18 -46.76 35.86
N ALA A 66 24.59 -47.24 36.96
CA ALA A 66 25.31 -47.65 38.16
C ALA A 66 26.06 -48.99 38.00
N LEU A 67 25.56 -49.89 37.16
CA LEU A 67 26.10 -51.24 36.96
C LEU A 67 27.29 -51.21 35.99
N SER A 68 28.43 -51.81 36.37
CA SER A 68 29.70 -51.79 35.62
C SER A 68 30.18 -50.37 35.33
N PRO A 69 30.49 -49.59 36.39
CA PRO A 69 30.67 -48.15 36.30
C PRO A 69 31.92 -47.78 35.49
N LEU A 70 31.74 -46.92 34.50
CA LEU A 70 32.79 -46.28 33.70
C LEU A 70 32.54 -44.77 33.77
N GLY A 71 33.59 -43.94 33.72
CA GLY A 71 33.44 -42.47 33.81
C GLY A 71 33.11 -41.96 35.22
N ILE A 72 33.72 -42.55 36.26
CA ILE A 72 33.45 -42.21 37.67
C ILE A 72 33.78 -40.73 37.95
N LEU A 73 34.95 -40.27 37.49
CA LEU A 73 35.36 -38.87 37.65
C LEU A 73 34.37 -37.92 36.96
N THR A 74 33.89 -38.28 35.78
CA THR A 74 32.95 -37.47 35.00
C THR A 74 31.57 -37.46 35.63
N ALA A 75 31.10 -38.56 36.22
CA ALA A 75 29.87 -38.60 37.01
C ALA A 75 29.96 -37.71 38.26
N LEU A 76 31.07 -37.81 39.01
CA LEU A 76 31.31 -36.96 40.19
C LEU A 76 31.36 -35.47 39.83
N VAL A 77 32.12 -35.11 38.79
CA VAL A 77 32.21 -33.74 38.29
C VAL A 77 30.84 -33.24 37.83
N SER A 78 30.06 -34.06 37.14
CA SER A 78 28.72 -33.71 36.65
C SER A 78 27.75 -33.41 37.79
N VAL A 79 27.69 -34.27 38.81
CA VAL A 79 26.80 -34.08 39.97
C VAL A 79 27.21 -32.87 40.80
N ILE A 80 28.51 -32.64 40.99
CA ILE A 80 29.00 -31.47 41.72
C ILE A 80 28.72 -30.19 40.94
N ARG A 81 28.83 -30.21 39.61
CA ARG A 81 28.49 -29.04 38.78
C ARG A 81 26.99 -28.73 38.85
N VAL A 82 26.12 -29.73 38.67
CA VAL A 82 24.66 -29.55 38.69
C VAL A 82 24.12 -29.23 40.10
N CYS A 83 24.52 -30.00 41.11
CA CYS A 83 23.93 -29.94 42.47
C CYS A 83 24.82 -29.27 43.53
N GLY A 84 26.08 -28.94 43.21
CA GLY A 84 27.04 -28.44 44.19
C GLY A 84 26.87 -26.98 44.60
N SER A 85 27.37 -26.67 45.80
CA SER A 85 27.48 -25.29 46.27
C SER A 85 28.49 -24.49 45.44
N PRO A 86 28.42 -23.15 45.41
CA PRO A 86 29.37 -22.32 44.68
C PRO A 86 30.85 -22.65 44.99
N SER A 87 31.17 -22.98 46.24
CA SER A 87 32.52 -23.36 46.67
C SER A 87 32.99 -24.71 46.09
N LEU A 88 32.10 -25.72 46.05
CA LEU A 88 32.40 -27.02 45.44
C LEU A 88 32.53 -26.91 43.91
N ARG A 89 31.70 -26.08 43.28
CA ARG A 89 31.80 -25.76 41.85
C ARG A 89 33.12 -25.04 41.53
N ALA A 90 33.55 -24.12 42.39
CA ALA A 90 34.83 -23.41 42.25
C ALA A 90 36.06 -24.33 42.40
N LEU A 91 35.97 -25.38 43.25
CA LEU A 91 37.03 -26.38 43.42
C LEU A 91 37.30 -27.16 42.13
N ILE A 92 36.24 -27.47 41.36
CA ILE A 92 36.33 -28.17 40.08
C ILE A 92 36.59 -27.19 38.92
N GLY A 93 36.07 -25.96 39.04
CA GLY A 93 35.95 -24.95 37.98
C GLY A 93 37.21 -24.14 37.63
N ARG A 94 38.41 -24.71 37.71
CA ARG A 94 39.60 -24.14 37.04
C ARG A 94 40.07 -24.91 35.81
N ALA A 95 39.50 -26.07 35.52
CA ALA A 95 39.83 -26.86 34.34
C ALA A 95 38.65 -26.91 33.36
N GLN A 96 38.80 -26.14 32.27
CA GLN A 96 38.33 -26.39 30.90
C GLN A 96 36.89 -26.13 30.41
N GLU A 97 35.88 -25.83 31.21
CA GLU A 97 34.54 -25.49 30.66
C GLU A 97 33.86 -24.38 31.48
N ALA A 98 33.23 -23.39 30.81
CA ALA A 98 32.45 -22.35 31.50
C ALA A 98 31.25 -23.00 32.22
N PRO A 99 30.86 -22.55 33.42
CA PRO A 99 29.82 -23.19 34.22
C PRO A 99 28.49 -23.37 33.48
N GLY A 100 28.18 -22.51 32.51
CA GLY A 100 26.99 -22.63 31.67
C GLY A 100 27.06 -23.74 30.61
N GLU A 101 28.21 -24.04 30.02
CA GLU A 101 28.30 -24.99 28.90
C GLU A 101 28.06 -26.44 29.35
N ALA A 102 28.59 -26.83 30.50
CA ALA A 102 28.43 -28.20 31.01
C ALA A 102 27.04 -28.47 31.60
N GLU A 103 26.42 -27.46 32.24
CA GLU A 103 25.01 -27.58 32.70
C GLU A 103 24.07 -27.77 31.51
N ASN A 104 24.34 -27.08 30.39
CA ASN A 104 23.60 -27.27 29.15
C ASN A 104 23.67 -28.72 28.67
N GLU A 105 24.83 -29.38 28.72
CA GLU A 105 24.94 -30.75 28.19
C GLU A 105 24.26 -31.80 29.07
N LEU A 106 24.11 -31.55 30.38
CA LEU A 106 23.77 -32.57 31.39
C LEU A 106 22.29 -32.63 31.80
N LEU A 107 21.48 -31.58 31.57
CA LEU A 107 20.09 -31.53 32.05
C LEU A 107 19.06 -31.45 30.94
N SER A 108 18.04 -32.31 30.95
CA SER A 108 16.92 -32.28 29.98
C SER A 108 15.95 -31.10 30.11
N CYS A 109 16.20 -30.18 31.04
CA CYS A 109 15.36 -29.02 31.29
C CYS A 109 15.80 -27.78 30.50
N VAL A 110 14.84 -26.91 30.25
CA VAL A 110 15.04 -25.58 29.68
C VAL A 110 14.90 -24.56 30.81
N SER A 111 15.65 -23.46 30.75
CA SER A 111 15.65 -22.40 31.77
C SER A 111 15.54 -21.02 31.14
N GLU A 112 15.52 -19.95 31.95
CA GLU A 112 15.52 -18.58 31.42
C GLU A 112 16.74 -18.24 30.56
N THR A 113 17.86 -18.94 30.78
CA THR A 113 19.17 -18.71 30.15
C THR A 113 19.55 -19.77 29.11
N THR A 114 18.77 -20.83 28.96
CA THR A 114 19.10 -21.99 28.12
C THR A 114 17.91 -22.40 27.27
N ALA A 115 18.14 -22.77 26.01
CA ALA A 115 17.11 -23.20 25.08
C ALA A 115 17.62 -24.28 24.12
N GLU A 116 16.72 -24.87 23.35
CA GLU A 116 17.02 -25.93 22.39
C GLU A 116 16.69 -25.48 20.96
N LEU A 117 17.62 -25.75 20.03
CA LEU A 117 17.45 -25.51 18.59
C LEU A 117 17.82 -26.74 17.78
N PHE A 118 17.25 -26.85 16.59
CA PHE A 118 17.62 -27.87 15.63
C PHE A 118 18.80 -27.42 14.76
N ASN A 119 19.80 -28.26 14.62
CA ASN A 119 20.96 -28.10 13.75
C ASN A 119 21.12 -29.40 12.95
N ASP A 120 20.73 -29.42 11.66
CA ASP A 120 20.58 -30.50 10.64
C ASP A 120 21.00 -31.97 10.92
N GLY A 121 21.93 -32.23 11.85
CA GLY A 121 22.20 -33.53 12.46
C GLY A 121 21.53 -33.82 13.82
N GLY A 122 20.75 -32.90 14.42
CA GLY A 122 20.01 -33.13 15.68
C GLY A 122 19.62 -31.86 16.44
N ILE A 123 19.17 -32.02 17.69
CA ILE A 123 18.87 -30.89 18.57
C ILE A 123 20.11 -30.53 19.40
N SER A 124 20.46 -29.25 19.40
CA SER A 124 21.55 -28.66 20.16
C SER A 124 21.01 -27.69 21.20
N ARG A 125 21.68 -27.61 22.36
CA ARG A 125 21.39 -26.61 23.37
C ARG A 125 22.22 -25.37 23.17
N VAL A 126 21.58 -24.23 23.37
CA VAL A 126 22.16 -22.90 23.13
C VAL A 126 21.90 -22.01 24.33
N LEU A 127 22.84 -21.09 24.57
CA LEU A 127 22.68 -20.03 25.56
C LEU A 127 21.79 -18.92 25.01
N GLY A 128 20.96 -18.37 25.90
CA GLY A 128 20.02 -17.30 25.59
C GLY A 128 18.64 -17.80 25.17
N ARG A 129 17.81 -16.86 24.70
CA ARG A 129 16.43 -17.12 24.25
C ARG A 129 16.37 -16.96 22.73
N PRO A 130 16.63 -18.04 21.97
CA PRO A 130 16.56 -18.01 20.52
C PRO A 130 15.14 -17.78 20.00
N ARG A 131 15.03 -17.32 18.75
CA ARG A 131 13.75 -17.17 18.06
C ARG A 131 13.20 -18.55 17.69
N ILE A 132 12.29 -19.07 18.50
CA ILE A 132 11.53 -20.28 18.15
C ILE A 132 10.05 -20.02 18.44
N LEU A 133 9.21 -20.35 17.47
CA LEU A 133 7.77 -20.16 17.57
C LEU A 133 7.10 -21.51 17.77
N GLU A 134 6.44 -21.67 18.91
CA GLU A 134 5.55 -22.80 19.19
C GLU A 134 4.10 -22.39 18.90
N VAL A 135 3.46 -23.13 17.99
CA VAL A 135 2.08 -22.88 17.56
C VAL A 135 1.24 -24.10 17.86
N VAL A 136 0.19 -23.89 18.66
CA VAL A 136 -0.84 -24.88 18.96
C VAL A 136 -2.08 -24.53 18.14
N VAL A 137 -2.55 -25.49 17.36
CA VAL A 137 -3.80 -25.39 16.59
C VAL A 137 -4.79 -26.37 17.19
N TRP A 138 -5.94 -25.89 17.65
CA TRP A 138 -6.99 -26.75 18.21
C TRP A 138 -8.33 -26.53 17.51
N GLU A 139 -9.14 -27.59 17.53
CA GLU A 139 -10.43 -27.65 16.86
C GLU A 139 -11.56 -27.44 17.87
N GLU A 140 -12.48 -26.53 17.54
CA GLU A 140 -13.66 -26.19 18.33
C GLU A 140 -14.94 -26.34 17.52
N PRO A 141 -16.06 -26.77 18.13
CA PRO A 141 -17.35 -26.75 17.45
C PRO A 141 -17.74 -25.31 17.12
N ASP A 142 -18.12 -25.07 15.86
CA ASP A 142 -18.52 -23.74 15.40
C ASP A 142 -19.79 -23.26 16.15
N PRO A 143 -19.81 -22.03 16.70
CA PRO A 143 -21.00 -21.48 17.35
C PRO A 143 -22.24 -21.39 16.44
N SER A 144 -22.06 -21.42 15.12
CA SER A 144 -23.14 -21.44 14.12
C SER A 144 -23.67 -22.83 13.77
N GLY A 145 -23.06 -23.90 14.29
CA GLY A 145 -23.47 -25.30 14.06
C GLY A 145 -23.08 -25.90 12.70
N GLN A 146 -22.29 -25.17 11.88
CA GLN A 146 -21.93 -25.57 10.52
C GLN A 146 -20.51 -26.15 10.35
N GLY A 147 -19.91 -26.69 11.42
CA GLY A 147 -18.66 -27.45 11.32
C GLY A 147 -17.72 -27.28 12.50
N VAL A 148 -16.43 -27.48 12.23
CA VAL A 148 -15.34 -27.35 13.21
C VAL A 148 -14.51 -26.12 12.86
N CYS A 149 -14.44 -25.16 13.77
CA CYS A 149 -13.59 -23.98 13.68
C CYS A 149 -12.18 -24.31 14.21
N ARG A 150 -11.14 -23.89 13.48
CA ARG A 150 -9.75 -24.05 13.93
C ARG A 150 -9.28 -22.76 14.58
N ARG A 151 -8.86 -22.84 15.83
CA ARG A 151 -8.16 -21.75 16.53
C ARG A 151 -6.67 -22.02 16.56
N MET A 152 -5.90 -20.94 16.65
CA MET A 152 -4.44 -20.97 16.66
C MET A 152 -3.89 -19.96 17.66
N GLY A 153 -2.97 -20.43 18.50
CA GLY A 153 -2.29 -19.62 19.52
C GLY A 153 -1.01 -20.29 20.00
N THR A 154 -0.41 -19.73 21.05
CA THR A 154 0.68 -20.40 21.78
C THR A 154 0.13 -21.44 22.75
N LEU A 155 1.00 -22.28 23.31
CA LEU A 155 0.62 -23.19 24.40
C LEU A 155 0.05 -22.43 25.60
N ARG A 156 0.57 -21.23 25.89
CA ARG A 156 0.05 -20.32 26.92
C ARG A 156 -1.39 -19.91 26.62
N ASP A 157 -1.67 -19.49 25.38
CA ASP A 157 -3.04 -19.12 24.96
C ASP A 157 -3.99 -20.32 25.05
N ALA A 158 -3.53 -21.50 24.63
CA ALA A 158 -4.31 -22.74 24.69
C ALA A 158 -4.64 -23.17 26.13
N LEU A 159 -3.76 -22.92 27.10
CA LEU A 159 -4.02 -23.13 28.53
C LEU A 159 -5.03 -22.12 29.08
N LEU A 160 -4.91 -20.83 28.70
CA LEU A 160 -5.85 -19.79 29.12
C LEU A 160 -7.27 -20.02 28.57
N GLU A 161 -7.40 -20.53 27.34
CA GLU A 161 -8.67 -20.87 26.71
C GLU A 161 -9.20 -22.29 27.10
N ASN A 162 -8.55 -22.95 28.07
CA ASN A 162 -8.88 -24.32 28.52
C ASN A 162 -8.91 -25.37 27.38
N ALA A 163 -8.19 -25.13 26.28
CA ALA A 163 -8.01 -26.11 25.21
C ALA A 163 -7.01 -27.20 25.62
N TRP A 164 -6.10 -26.89 26.55
CA TRP A 164 -5.12 -27.81 27.14
C TRP A 164 -5.21 -27.74 28.67
N VAL A 165 -4.91 -28.86 29.35
CA VAL A 165 -5.03 -28.99 30.81
C VAL A 165 -3.79 -29.67 31.39
N VAL A 166 -3.34 -29.16 32.55
CA VAL A 166 -2.23 -29.73 33.33
C VAL A 166 -2.78 -30.84 34.25
N ARG A 167 -2.38 -32.09 34.01
CA ARG A 167 -2.78 -33.23 34.89
C ARG A 167 -1.76 -33.53 35.99
N LYS A 168 -0.46 -33.38 35.71
CA LYS A 168 0.65 -33.61 36.65
C LYS A 168 1.60 -32.43 36.61
N GLY A 169 1.88 -31.82 37.75
CA GLY A 169 2.74 -30.63 37.85
C GLY A 169 1.98 -29.30 37.90
N GLN A 170 0.89 -29.22 38.67
CA GLN A 170 0.09 -28.00 38.84
C GLN A 170 0.86 -26.78 39.39
N TRP A 171 2.05 -26.99 39.96
CA TRP A 171 2.94 -25.91 40.43
C TRP A 171 3.39 -24.94 39.31
N ILE A 172 3.19 -25.31 38.03
CA ILE A 172 3.41 -24.41 36.88
C ILE A 172 2.35 -23.31 36.77
N LEU A 173 1.20 -23.49 37.41
CA LEU A 173 0.19 -22.48 37.61
C LEU A 173 0.51 -21.78 38.94
N ASP A 174 1.35 -20.75 38.92
CA ASP A 174 1.67 -19.96 40.12
C ASP A 174 0.45 -19.10 40.51
N GLU A 175 0.35 -18.70 41.78
CA GLU A 175 -0.72 -17.82 42.31
C GLU A 175 -0.74 -16.44 41.60
N LYS A 176 0.33 -16.09 40.86
CA LYS A 176 0.51 -14.85 40.10
C LYS A 176 0.43 -15.01 38.57
N GLY A 177 0.24 -16.22 38.02
CA GLY A 177 0.16 -16.47 36.57
C GLY A 177 1.00 -17.66 36.07
N LEU A 178 1.10 -17.83 34.74
CA LEU A 178 1.89 -18.88 34.08
C LEU A 178 3.39 -18.55 34.08
N LEU A 179 4.24 -19.56 34.37
CA LEU A 179 5.71 -19.42 34.38
C LEU A 179 6.28 -18.87 33.03
N PRO A 180 7.28 -17.98 33.06
CA PRO A 180 7.90 -17.43 31.85
C PRO A 180 8.65 -18.48 31.02
N GLU A 181 9.13 -19.56 31.63
CA GLU A 181 9.80 -20.66 30.92
C GLU A 181 8.86 -21.48 30.02
N LEU A 182 7.53 -21.32 30.17
CA LEU A 182 6.55 -21.97 29.31
C LEU A 182 6.68 -21.54 27.85
N ASP A 183 7.17 -20.32 27.58
CA ASP A 183 7.29 -19.78 26.23
C ASP A 183 8.50 -20.36 25.45
N ILE A 184 9.37 -21.13 26.12
CA ILE A 184 10.53 -21.77 25.49
C ILE A 184 10.22 -23.26 25.30
N PRO A 185 10.17 -23.83 24.08
CA PRO A 185 9.83 -25.23 23.89
C PRO A 185 10.98 -26.17 24.29
N ASN A 186 10.63 -27.33 24.88
CA ASN A 186 11.58 -28.44 25.09
C ASN A 186 11.54 -29.38 23.87
N LEU A 187 12.31 -29.06 22.82
CA LEU A 187 12.31 -29.85 21.58
C LEU A 187 12.81 -31.29 21.78
N SER A 188 13.80 -31.50 22.65
CA SER A 188 14.40 -32.81 22.89
C SER A 188 13.37 -33.82 23.43
N LEU A 189 12.61 -33.43 24.45
CA LEU A 189 11.60 -34.28 25.09
C LEU A 189 10.35 -34.48 24.23
N ASN A 190 9.92 -33.46 23.49
CA ASN A 190 8.67 -33.52 22.72
C ASN A 190 8.84 -34.07 21.30
N LYS A 191 10.04 -33.96 20.71
CA LYS A 191 10.27 -34.38 19.32
C LYS A 191 11.61 -35.09 19.09
N GLY A 192 12.65 -34.70 19.82
CA GLY A 192 14.02 -35.15 19.60
C GLY A 192 14.34 -36.57 20.02
N ILE A 193 13.60 -37.09 21.00
CA ILE A 193 13.89 -38.36 21.69
C ILE A 193 12.78 -39.35 21.35
N LYS A 194 13.10 -40.38 20.56
CA LYS A 194 12.21 -41.53 20.38
C LYS A 194 12.61 -42.64 21.34
N GLN A 195 11.83 -42.82 22.41
CA GLN A 195 12.10 -43.83 23.42
C GLN A 195 11.94 -45.25 22.83
N ARG A 196 12.90 -46.13 23.11
CA ARG A 196 12.77 -47.56 22.79
C ARG A 196 11.79 -48.23 23.75
N GLY A 197 11.18 -49.33 23.32
CA GLY A 197 10.24 -50.07 24.15
C GLY A 197 10.84 -50.48 25.50
N PRO A 198 10.04 -50.52 26.58
CA PRO A 198 10.53 -50.74 27.95
C PRO A 198 11.29 -52.07 28.11
N ALA A 199 10.99 -53.07 27.28
CA ALA A 199 11.66 -54.37 27.27
C ALA A 199 13.19 -54.28 27.04
N TRP A 200 13.66 -53.32 26.22
CA TRP A 200 15.09 -53.13 25.98
C TRP A 200 15.83 -52.65 27.23
N PHE A 201 15.22 -51.73 27.98
CA PHE A 201 15.79 -51.22 29.24
C PHE A 201 15.83 -52.31 30.31
N TYR A 202 14.77 -53.10 30.47
CA TYR A 202 14.78 -54.24 31.40
C TYR A 202 15.85 -55.27 31.04
N SER A 203 16.00 -55.58 29.75
CA SER A 203 17.01 -56.55 29.27
C SER A 203 18.44 -56.06 29.51
N ALA A 204 18.70 -54.78 29.29
CA ALA A 204 20.01 -54.18 29.54
C ALA A 204 20.33 -54.04 31.03
N ALA A 205 19.33 -53.71 31.87
CA ALA A 205 19.51 -53.72 33.32
C ALA A 205 19.86 -55.13 33.84
N LEU A 206 19.17 -56.16 33.35
CA LEU A 206 19.46 -57.56 33.68
C LEU A 206 20.88 -57.95 33.23
N LEU A 207 21.26 -57.62 32.00
CA LEU A 207 22.60 -57.86 31.47
C LEU A 207 23.67 -57.14 32.32
N GLY A 208 23.41 -55.89 32.71
CA GLY A 208 24.30 -55.13 33.59
C GLY A 208 24.50 -55.80 34.95
N VAL A 209 23.45 -56.37 35.54
CA VAL A 209 23.57 -57.12 36.81
C VAL A 209 24.42 -58.38 36.62
N VAL A 210 24.23 -59.11 35.52
CA VAL A 210 25.03 -60.30 35.19
C VAL A 210 26.50 -59.94 34.96
N LEU A 211 26.76 -58.91 34.16
CA LEU A 211 28.11 -58.41 33.89
C LEU A 211 28.79 -57.86 35.14
N GLN A 212 28.04 -57.30 36.09
CA GLN A 212 28.60 -56.80 37.35
C GLN A 212 28.90 -57.91 38.36
N THR A 213 28.01 -58.90 38.46
CA THR A 213 28.16 -60.03 39.39
C THR A 213 29.19 -61.05 38.89
N GLY A 214 29.38 -61.18 37.57
CA GLY A 214 30.35 -62.09 36.95
C GLY A 214 31.79 -61.92 37.46
N PRO A 215 32.42 -60.73 37.36
CA PRO A 215 33.77 -60.48 37.86
C PRO A 215 33.90 -60.67 39.38
N LEU A 216 32.85 -60.37 40.16
CA LEU A 216 32.82 -60.60 41.61
C LEU A 216 32.85 -62.09 41.94
N VAL A 217 32.02 -62.89 41.25
CA VAL A 217 32.02 -64.35 41.39
C VAL A 217 33.34 -64.92 40.89
N TYR A 218 33.85 -64.45 39.76
CA TYR A 218 35.13 -64.88 39.20
C TYR A 218 36.31 -64.59 40.14
N ALA A 219 36.34 -63.41 40.77
CA ALA A 219 37.32 -63.09 41.82
C ALA A 219 37.22 -64.08 42.99
N GLY A 220 36.00 -64.41 43.44
CA GLY A 220 35.78 -65.39 44.50
C GLY A 220 36.26 -66.79 44.12
N LEU A 221 36.04 -67.21 42.87
CA LEU A 221 36.52 -68.47 42.32
C LEU A 221 38.05 -68.52 42.28
N THR A 222 38.71 -67.45 41.83
CA THR A 222 40.19 -67.37 41.79
C THR A 222 40.83 -67.40 43.18
N VAL A 223 40.15 -66.87 44.20
CA VAL A 223 40.69 -66.76 45.55
C VAL A 223 40.40 -68.00 46.41
N PHE A 224 39.17 -68.54 46.36
CA PHE A 224 38.73 -69.60 47.27
C PHE A 224 38.67 -71.00 46.66
N LEU A 225 38.34 -71.12 45.37
CA LEU A 225 38.09 -72.44 44.74
C LEU A 225 39.26 -72.95 43.91
N TRP A 226 39.97 -72.08 43.19
CA TRP A 226 41.13 -72.47 42.35
C TRP A 226 42.40 -71.67 42.62
N PRO A 227 42.85 -71.52 43.87
CA PRO A 227 44.06 -70.73 44.16
C PRO A 227 45.32 -71.27 43.46
N ALA A 228 45.45 -72.59 43.29
CA ALA A 228 46.64 -73.22 42.71
C ALA A 228 46.84 -73.01 41.19
N LEU A 229 45.78 -72.64 40.45
CA LEU A 229 45.83 -72.41 38.99
C LEU A 229 46.20 -70.96 38.63
N PHE A 230 46.18 -70.06 39.61
CA PHE A 230 46.30 -68.61 39.41
C PHE A 230 47.34 -67.98 40.36
N THR A 231 48.34 -68.75 40.80
CA THR A 231 49.48 -68.25 41.58
C THR A 231 50.60 -67.73 40.69
N ASP A 232 51.08 -66.51 40.96
CA ASP A 232 52.35 -66.01 40.41
C ASP A 232 53.48 -66.40 41.38
N GLN A 233 54.31 -67.35 40.94
CA GLN A 233 55.55 -67.82 41.59
C GLN A 233 55.55 -67.86 43.15
N GLY A 234 54.53 -68.49 43.74
CA GLY A 234 54.54 -68.89 45.15
C GLY A 234 54.12 -67.83 46.19
N SER A 235 53.61 -66.66 45.77
CA SER A 235 52.96 -65.73 46.71
C SER A 235 51.43 -65.86 46.66
N PHE A 236 50.80 -65.99 47.83
CA PHE A 236 49.34 -66.09 47.94
C PHE A 236 48.68 -64.73 47.70
N VAL A 237 47.49 -64.73 47.10
CA VAL A 237 46.62 -63.55 46.99
C VAL A 237 46.44 -62.93 48.38
N GLN A 238 46.62 -61.62 48.48
CA GLN A 238 46.56 -60.92 49.75
C GLN A 238 45.13 -61.03 50.32
N GLY A 239 44.98 -61.59 51.53
CA GLY A 239 43.66 -61.95 52.08
C GLY A 239 42.69 -60.78 52.26
N TYR A 240 43.18 -59.54 52.28
CA TYR A 240 42.35 -58.34 52.33
C TYR A 240 41.73 -57.98 50.97
N ALA A 241 42.29 -58.46 49.84
CA ALA A 241 41.97 -57.97 48.51
C ALA A 241 40.55 -58.36 48.06
N PHE A 242 40.09 -59.58 48.31
CA PHE A 242 38.75 -59.99 47.89
C PHE A 242 37.61 -59.29 48.66
N PRO A 243 37.60 -59.25 50.02
CA PRO A 243 36.55 -58.55 50.76
C PRO A 243 36.50 -57.04 50.45
N LEU A 244 37.66 -56.40 50.31
CA LEU A 244 37.73 -54.99 49.93
C LEU A 244 37.31 -54.75 48.46
N TYR A 245 37.54 -55.70 47.55
CA TYR A 245 37.03 -55.63 46.17
C TYR A 245 35.50 -55.70 46.13
N VAL A 246 34.88 -56.61 46.89
CA VAL A 246 33.42 -56.72 46.99
C VAL A 246 32.82 -55.44 47.58
N TYR A 247 33.34 -54.99 48.72
CA TYR A 247 32.86 -53.78 49.38
C TYR A 247 33.08 -52.52 48.51
N GLY A 248 34.26 -52.39 47.92
CA GLY A 248 34.60 -51.30 47.00
C GLY A 248 33.66 -51.25 45.80
N THR A 249 33.37 -52.40 45.20
CA THR A 249 32.48 -52.52 44.04
C THR A 249 31.03 -52.16 44.37
N VAL A 250 30.48 -52.66 45.49
CA VAL A 250 29.11 -52.35 45.92
C VAL A 250 28.99 -50.86 46.28
N SER A 251 29.97 -50.32 47.01
CA SER A 251 30.03 -48.91 47.39
C SER A 251 30.10 -48.01 46.14
N LEU A 252 30.92 -48.38 45.15
CA LEU A 252 31.04 -47.64 43.90
C LEU A 252 29.74 -47.66 43.08
N CYS A 253 29.11 -48.82 42.88
CA CYS A 253 27.83 -48.92 42.18
C CYS A 253 26.74 -48.09 42.89
N THR A 254 26.70 -48.13 44.22
CA THR A 254 25.75 -47.35 45.03
C THR A 254 25.98 -45.85 44.85
N GLY A 255 27.25 -45.43 44.92
CA GLY A 255 27.62 -44.04 44.69
C GLY A 255 27.27 -43.55 43.27
N MET A 256 27.53 -44.38 42.24
CA MET A 256 27.21 -44.05 40.84
C MET A 256 25.69 -43.97 40.60
N PHE A 257 24.90 -44.82 41.26
CA PHE A 257 23.44 -44.70 41.26
C PHE A 257 22.97 -43.38 41.88
N LEU A 258 23.51 -43.01 43.05
CA LEU A 258 23.18 -41.76 43.72
C LEU A 258 23.58 -40.54 42.88
N CYS A 259 24.69 -40.61 42.14
CA CYS A 259 25.09 -39.59 41.17
C CYS A 259 24.00 -39.36 40.11
N ALA A 260 23.58 -40.42 39.40
CA ALA A 260 22.54 -40.30 38.38
C ALA A 260 21.18 -39.87 38.96
N PHE A 261 20.81 -40.41 40.12
CA PHE A 261 19.57 -40.08 40.82
C PHE A 261 19.49 -38.61 41.24
N MET A 262 20.60 -38.02 41.69
CA MET A 262 20.65 -36.60 42.04
C MET A 262 20.50 -35.69 40.82
N ILE A 263 21.12 -36.05 39.69
CA ILE A 263 20.98 -35.30 38.43
C ILE A 263 19.53 -35.39 37.92
N GLU A 264 18.93 -36.58 37.88
CA GLU A 264 17.52 -36.77 37.47
C GLU A 264 16.58 -35.86 38.26
N ARG A 265 16.72 -35.86 39.61
CA ARG A 265 15.87 -35.09 40.52
C ARG A 265 16.06 -33.59 40.47
N SER A 266 17.16 -33.11 39.88
CA SER A 266 17.41 -31.67 39.72
C SER A 266 16.48 -31.00 38.70
N SER A 267 15.78 -31.79 37.88
CA SER A 267 14.74 -31.33 36.96
C SER A 267 13.34 -31.75 37.44
N ALA A 268 12.35 -30.89 37.26
CA ALA A 268 10.94 -31.20 37.48
C ALA A 268 10.21 -31.24 36.14
N GLN A 269 9.53 -32.34 35.86
CA GLN A 269 8.75 -32.52 34.64
C GLN A 269 7.25 -32.30 34.91
N CYS A 270 6.59 -31.69 33.94
CA CYS A 270 5.16 -31.51 33.88
C CYS A 270 4.62 -32.10 32.58
N HIS A 271 3.44 -32.71 32.71
CA HIS A 271 2.74 -33.32 31.60
C HIS A 271 1.42 -32.57 31.37
N ILE A 272 1.32 -32.00 30.18
CA ILE A 272 0.18 -31.22 29.71
C ILE A 272 -0.51 -32.02 28.61
N TYR A 273 -1.84 -32.06 28.65
CA TYR A 273 -2.67 -32.85 27.75
C TYR A 273 -3.70 -31.95 27.05
N PRO A 274 -4.03 -32.20 25.78
CA PRO A 274 -5.13 -31.51 25.12
C PRO A 274 -6.47 -31.92 25.75
N ALA A 275 -7.34 -30.93 25.99
CA ALA A 275 -8.76 -31.15 26.28
C ALA A 275 -9.63 -31.09 25.02
N LYS A 276 -9.07 -30.55 23.93
CA LYS A 276 -9.67 -30.45 22.60
C LYS A 276 -8.71 -31.02 21.55
N PRO A 277 -9.19 -31.63 20.46
CA PRO A 277 -8.33 -32.18 19.41
C PRO A 277 -7.36 -31.10 18.90
N SER A 278 -6.06 -31.37 19.02
CA SER A 278 -5.02 -30.35 18.84
C SER A 278 -3.84 -30.85 18.01
N LYS A 279 -3.03 -29.91 17.51
CA LYS A 279 -1.73 -30.14 16.87
C LYS A 279 -0.72 -29.10 17.33
N ILE A 280 0.54 -29.51 17.46
CA ILE A 280 1.65 -28.63 17.83
C ILE A 280 2.66 -28.57 16.69
N TYR A 281 3.06 -27.34 16.36
CA TYR A 281 4.09 -27.02 15.38
C TYR A 281 5.21 -26.23 16.07
N TRP A 282 6.45 -26.59 15.76
CA TRP A 282 7.64 -25.84 16.17
C TRP A 282 8.33 -25.27 14.95
N LEU A 283 8.44 -23.95 14.89
CA LEU A 283 9.06 -23.22 13.79
C LEU A 283 10.29 -22.45 14.27
N GLN A 284 11.42 -22.72 13.62
CA GLN A 284 12.70 -22.04 13.82
C GLN A 284 13.08 -21.30 12.52
N PRO A 285 13.41 -20.00 12.58
CA PRO A 285 13.88 -19.24 11.44
C PRO A 285 15.29 -19.70 11.03
N GLY A 286 15.59 -19.63 9.74
CA GLY A 286 16.93 -19.94 9.26
C GLY A 286 17.93 -18.80 9.48
N ARG A 287 19.22 -19.14 9.35
CA ARG A 287 20.36 -18.22 9.51
C ARG A 287 20.42 -17.54 10.88
N GLN A 288 19.92 -18.22 11.91
CA GLN A 288 19.95 -17.69 13.25
C GLN A 288 21.34 -17.90 13.84
N LYS A 289 22.09 -16.81 14.04
CA LYS A 289 23.43 -16.86 14.63
C LYS A 289 23.37 -16.81 16.15
N ILE A 290 24.00 -17.78 16.82
CA ILE A 290 24.21 -17.80 18.26
C ILE A 290 25.66 -18.13 18.55
N GLY A 291 26.39 -17.16 19.10
CA GLY A 291 27.86 -17.23 19.14
C GLY A 291 28.42 -17.33 17.72
N GLU A 292 29.28 -18.32 17.50
CA GLU A 292 29.90 -18.61 16.19
C GLU A 292 29.10 -19.64 15.34
N GLN A 293 27.96 -20.14 15.86
CA GLN A 293 27.17 -21.18 15.19
C GLN A 293 25.99 -20.56 14.42
N ASP A 294 25.70 -21.14 13.25
CA ASP A 294 24.57 -20.77 12.38
C ASP A 294 23.54 -21.91 12.33
N PHE A 295 22.28 -21.58 12.60
CA PHE A 295 21.18 -22.55 12.67
C PHE A 295 20.24 -22.41 11.46
N GLY A 296 19.98 -23.52 10.78
CA GLY A 296 19.10 -23.58 9.60
C GLY A 296 17.60 -23.50 9.92
N ALA A 297 16.78 -23.28 8.90
CA ALA A 297 15.32 -23.23 9.06
C ALA A 297 14.74 -24.60 9.41
N PHE A 298 13.85 -24.66 10.39
CA PHE A 298 13.28 -25.93 10.85
C PHE A 298 11.78 -25.83 11.16
N LEU A 299 11.02 -26.81 10.65
CA LEU A 299 9.61 -26.99 10.97
C LEU A 299 9.38 -28.44 11.39
N ALA A 300 8.94 -28.65 12.63
CA ALA A 300 8.50 -29.94 13.12
C ALA A 300 7.03 -29.92 13.50
N VAL A 301 6.36 -31.04 13.23
CA VAL A 301 5.00 -31.33 13.68
C VAL A 301 5.09 -32.50 14.67
N ASN A 302 4.31 -32.46 15.74
CA ASN A 302 4.30 -33.56 16.74
C ASN A 302 3.92 -34.92 16.11
N GLU A 303 3.16 -34.90 15.02
CA GLU A 303 2.72 -36.08 14.27
C GLU A 303 3.16 -36.02 12.79
N GLY A 304 2.91 -37.08 12.00
CA GLY A 304 3.19 -37.05 10.56
C GLY A 304 2.40 -35.96 9.83
N PRO A 305 2.89 -35.41 8.70
CA PRO A 305 2.27 -34.25 8.02
C PRO A 305 0.81 -34.46 7.58
N ASN A 306 0.33 -35.72 7.55
CA ASN A 306 -1.01 -36.09 7.12
C ASN A 306 -1.93 -36.59 8.26
N SER A 307 -1.51 -36.57 9.52
CA SER A 307 -2.38 -37.00 10.64
C SER A 307 -3.53 -35.99 10.87
N GLN A 308 -4.62 -36.41 11.50
CA GLN A 308 -5.71 -35.52 11.93
C GLN A 308 -5.39 -34.94 13.33
N ALA A 309 -6.13 -33.93 13.80
CA ALA A 309 -5.93 -33.43 15.16
C ALA A 309 -6.36 -34.50 16.17
N THR A 310 -5.58 -34.72 17.22
CA THR A 310 -5.77 -35.83 18.17
C THR A 310 -5.84 -35.32 19.61
N GLU A 311 -6.54 -36.06 20.47
CA GLU A 311 -6.56 -35.86 21.92
C GLU A 311 -5.47 -36.69 22.63
N ASP A 312 -4.86 -37.63 21.91
CA ASP A 312 -3.83 -38.55 22.42
C ASP A 312 -2.42 -37.95 22.34
N LEU A 313 -2.28 -36.65 22.61
CA LEU A 313 -0.99 -35.96 22.66
C LEU A 313 -0.51 -35.76 24.09
N THR A 314 0.80 -35.88 24.30
CA THR A 314 1.44 -35.56 25.57
C THR A 314 2.52 -34.53 25.36
N TYR A 315 2.38 -33.36 25.99
CA TYR A 315 3.42 -32.34 26.00
C TYR A 315 4.18 -32.40 27.32
N ILE A 316 5.50 -32.53 27.23
CA ILE A 316 6.40 -32.63 28.38
C ILE A 316 7.18 -31.33 28.50
N LYS A 317 7.00 -30.66 29.63
CA LYS A 317 7.77 -29.47 30.01
C LYS A 317 8.69 -29.81 31.15
N SER A 318 10.00 -29.59 30.99
CA SER A 318 10.97 -29.79 32.07
C SER A 318 11.64 -28.47 32.45
N VAL A 319 11.56 -28.12 33.73
CA VAL A 319 12.14 -26.90 34.31
C VAL A 319 13.06 -27.30 35.47
N GLN A 320 14.10 -26.49 35.71
CA GLN A 320 15.01 -26.72 36.81
C GLN A 320 14.30 -26.55 38.16
N ASN A 321 14.44 -27.54 39.06
CA ASN A 321 13.81 -27.49 40.37
C ASN A 321 14.70 -26.76 41.38
N VAL A 322 14.34 -25.51 41.69
CA VAL A 322 15.12 -24.64 42.60
C VAL A 322 15.13 -25.16 44.04
N ALA A 323 14.14 -25.96 44.45
CA ALA A 323 13.98 -26.46 45.82
C ALA A 323 15.03 -27.53 46.23
N LEU A 324 15.82 -28.07 45.30
CA LEU A 324 16.86 -29.07 45.62
C LEU A 324 18.21 -28.49 46.04
N LYS A 325 18.35 -27.16 46.09
CA LYS A 325 19.60 -26.49 46.50
C LYS A 325 19.99 -26.74 47.96
N GLU A 326 19.09 -27.30 48.78
CA GLU A 326 19.29 -27.49 50.23
C GLU A 326 19.84 -28.88 50.66
N ARG A 327 20.09 -29.82 49.72
CA ARG A 327 20.57 -31.18 50.07
C ARG A 327 22.11 -31.34 50.02
N GLY A 328 22.86 -30.35 50.51
CA GLY A 328 24.33 -30.39 50.52
C GLY A 328 24.94 -31.61 51.25
N LEU A 329 24.27 -32.11 52.28
CA LEU A 329 24.69 -33.32 53.01
C LEU A 329 24.59 -34.60 52.15
N LEU A 330 23.54 -34.72 51.33
CA LEU A 330 23.36 -35.88 50.44
C LEU A 330 24.40 -35.88 49.32
N LEU A 331 24.76 -34.69 48.81
CA LEU A 331 25.83 -34.52 47.83
C LEU A 331 27.19 -34.96 48.40
N LEU A 332 27.56 -34.45 49.57
CA LEU A 332 28.83 -34.81 50.22
C LEU A 332 28.91 -36.31 50.52
N PHE A 333 27.80 -36.91 50.98
CA PHE A 333 27.70 -38.35 51.19
C PHE A 333 27.91 -39.13 49.88
N THR A 334 27.29 -38.69 48.78
CA THR A 334 27.43 -39.31 47.45
C THR A 334 28.87 -39.24 46.94
N ILE A 335 29.55 -38.11 47.12
CA ILE A 335 30.97 -37.94 46.75
C ILE A 335 31.86 -38.84 47.60
N PHE A 336 31.58 -38.93 48.90
CA PHE A 336 32.36 -39.75 49.81
C PHE A 336 32.24 -41.24 49.49
N ILE A 337 31.01 -41.74 49.27
CA ILE A 337 30.78 -43.16 49.00
C ILE A 337 31.36 -43.60 47.64
N THR A 338 31.28 -42.76 46.60
CA THR A 338 31.86 -43.01 45.28
C THR A 338 33.37 -43.05 45.31
N ILE A 339 34.02 -42.04 45.90
CA ILE A 339 35.49 -41.98 45.98
C ILE A 339 36.02 -43.11 46.85
N THR A 340 35.42 -43.36 48.01
CA THR A 340 35.82 -44.47 48.90
C THR A 340 35.65 -45.81 48.20
N GLY A 341 34.52 -46.02 47.50
CA GLY A 341 34.29 -47.22 46.70
C GLY A 341 35.33 -47.42 45.61
N PHE A 342 35.65 -46.37 44.85
CA PHE A 342 36.67 -46.40 43.80
C PHE A 342 38.06 -46.73 44.34
N VAL A 343 38.51 -46.05 45.40
CA VAL A 343 39.83 -46.27 46.01
C VAL A 343 39.94 -47.69 46.55
N LEU A 344 38.91 -48.16 47.26
CA LEU A 344 38.89 -49.53 47.79
C LEU A 344 38.90 -50.56 46.65
N GLN A 345 38.10 -50.37 45.60
CA GLN A 345 38.10 -51.27 44.45
C GLN A 345 39.46 -51.27 43.74
N PHE A 346 40.09 -50.11 43.54
CA PHE A 346 41.37 -49.98 42.83
C PHE A 346 42.54 -50.59 43.61
N VAL A 347 42.65 -50.31 44.91
CA VAL A 347 43.68 -50.92 45.79
C VAL A 347 43.51 -52.44 45.84
N SER A 348 42.25 -52.91 45.91
CA SER A 348 41.95 -54.34 45.96
C SER A 348 42.25 -55.07 44.66
N LEU A 349 42.01 -54.44 43.51
CA LEU A 349 42.32 -55.01 42.20
C LEU A 349 43.83 -55.27 42.04
N ARG A 350 44.70 -54.42 42.61
CA ARG A 350 46.16 -54.65 42.63
C ARG A 350 46.58 -55.87 43.46
N GLY A 351 45.77 -56.26 44.43
CA GLY A 351 46.00 -57.45 45.25
C GLY A 351 45.39 -58.73 44.68
N LEU A 352 44.65 -58.67 43.57
CA LEU A 352 43.97 -59.80 42.91
C LEU A 352 44.69 -60.22 41.61
N HIS A 353 44.40 -61.44 41.14
CA HIS A 353 45.01 -61.94 39.90
C HIS A 353 44.65 -61.06 38.67
N PRO A 354 45.61 -60.76 37.76
CA PRO A 354 45.38 -59.88 36.61
C PRO A 354 44.21 -60.27 35.70
N SER A 355 43.84 -61.56 35.62
CA SER A 355 42.66 -61.99 34.85
C SER A 355 41.35 -61.40 35.38
N VAL A 356 41.27 -61.12 36.69
CA VAL A 356 40.09 -60.49 37.31
C VAL A 356 39.99 -59.02 36.89
N ILE A 357 41.14 -58.32 36.80
CA ILE A 357 41.21 -56.96 36.25
C ILE A 357 40.70 -56.95 34.81
N LEU A 358 41.16 -57.90 33.97
CA LEU A 358 40.74 -58.00 32.58
C LEU A 358 39.24 -58.32 32.44
N ALA A 359 38.70 -59.21 33.28
CA ALA A 359 37.27 -59.53 33.31
C ALA A 359 36.41 -58.33 33.75
N ASN A 360 36.85 -57.58 34.77
CA ASN A 360 36.18 -56.36 35.23
C ASN A 360 36.20 -55.27 34.14
N LEU A 361 37.33 -55.11 33.46
CA LEU A 361 37.49 -54.16 32.36
C LEU A 361 36.64 -54.54 31.13
N GLY A 362 36.61 -55.82 30.78
CA GLY A 362 35.75 -56.36 29.72
C GLY A 362 34.27 -56.15 30.03
N SER A 363 33.85 -56.36 31.28
CA SER A 363 32.48 -56.08 31.73
C SER A 363 32.12 -54.59 31.60
N MET A 364 33.00 -53.69 32.03
CA MET A 364 32.83 -52.24 31.88
C MET A 364 32.72 -51.83 30.40
N LEU A 365 33.52 -52.41 29.51
CA LEU A 365 33.51 -52.11 28.07
C LEU A 365 32.24 -52.63 27.40
N VAL A 366 31.81 -53.87 27.68
CA VAL A 366 30.55 -54.43 27.17
C VAL A 366 29.36 -53.60 27.64
N MET A 367 29.32 -53.25 28.94
CA MET A 367 28.24 -52.42 29.46
C MET A 367 28.25 -51.00 28.87
N SER A 368 29.43 -50.43 28.60
CA SER A 368 29.56 -49.16 27.89
C SER A 368 29.00 -49.24 26.45
N ILE A 369 29.27 -50.34 25.73
CA ILE A 369 28.65 -50.60 24.42
C ILE A 369 27.13 -50.73 24.57
N VAL A 370 26.63 -51.47 25.56
CA VAL A 370 25.18 -51.64 25.80
C VAL A 370 24.52 -50.28 26.09
N ARG A 371 25.11 -49.43 26.95
CA ARG A 371 24.63 -48.06 27.18
C ARG A 371 24.60 -47.25 25.88
N THR A 372 25.61 -47.42 25.02
CA THR A 372 25.67 -46.77 23.70
C THR A 372 24.61 -47.34 22.73
N CYS A 373 24.32 -48.64 22.80
CA CYS A 373 23.31 -49.30 21.97
C CYS A 373 21.88 -49.00 22.41
N LEU A 374 21.66 -48.74 23.71
CA LEU A 374 20.40 -48.24 24.27
C LEU A 374 20.10 -46.80 23.88
N ARG A 375 21.03 -46.12 23.19
CA ARG A 375 20.88 -44.74 22.72
C ARG A 375 19.52 -44.55 22.06
N VAL A 376 18.86 -43.49 22.52
CA VAL A 376 17.62 -42.98 21.96
C VAL A 376 17.87 -42.58 20.50
N GLU A 377 17.00 -43.03 19.60
CA GLU A 377 17.01 -42.58 18.21
C GLU A 377 16.74 -41.06 18.20
N ARG A 378 17.78 -40.27 17.89
CA ARG A 378 17.64 -38.81 17.76
C ARG A 378 16.96 -38.49 16.45
N ILE A 379 16.23 -37.38 16.43
CA ILE A 379 15.68 -36.83 15.21
C ILE A 379 16.81 -36.60 14.19
N GLY A 380 16.81 -37.38 13.11
CA GLY A 380 17.74 -37.21 11.99
C GLY A 380 17.29 -36.09 11.05
N SER A 381 18.00 -35.91 9.94
CA SER A 381 17.68 -34.90 8.91
C SER A 381 16.25 -35.01 8.34
N GLY A 382 15.65 -36.20 8.37
CA GLY A 382 14.26 -36.46 7.94
C GLY A 382 13.17 -35.97 8.90
N GLY A 383 13.52 -35.41 10.06
CA GLY A 383 12.57 -34.85 11.01
C GLY A 383 12.12 -33.42 10.74
N ASN A 384 12.74 -32.76 9.77
CA ASN A 384 12.36 -31.43 9.30
C ASN A 384 11.32 -31.57 8.18
N SER A 385 10.18 -30.91 8.34
CA SER A 385 9.05 -30.98 7.39
C SER A 385 9.28 -30.11 6.16
N PHE A 386 10.23 -29.17 6.20
CA PHE A 386 10.64 -28.42 5.02
C PHE A 386 11.46 -29.30 4.06
N CYS A 387 11.10 -29.27 2.78
CA CYS A 387 11.89 -29.89 1.71
C CYS A 387 13.25 -29.17 1.56
N THR A 388 14.29 -29.89 1.14
CA THR A 388 15.65 -29.33 1.01
C THR A 388 15.71 -28.10 0.10
N GLU A 389 14.97 -28.09 -1.01
CA GLU A 389 14.87 -26.96 -1.94
C GLU A 389 14.16 -25.74 -1.32
N ASP A 390 13.10 -25.96 -0.53
CA ASP A 390 12.38 -24.90 0.18
C ASP A 390 13.27 -24.27 1.27
N LYS A 391 14.11 -25.05 1.96
CA LYS A 391 14.99 -24.54 3.04
C LYS A 391 15.95 -23.47 2.55
N GLU A 392 16.62 -23.68 1.42
CA GLU A 392 17.60 -22.72 0.89
C GLU A 392 16.91 -21.43 0.43
N LEU A 393 15.76 -21.55 -0.23
CA LEU A 393 14.98 -20.43 -0.74
C LEU A 393 14.45 -19.55 0.40
N ILE A 394 13.85 -20.19 1.39
CA ILE A 394 13.17 -19.52 2.51
C ILE A 394 14.20 -18.91 3.46
N SER A 395 15.28 -19.64 3.77
CA SER A 395 16.31 -19.18 4.70
C SER A 395 17.07 -17.95 4.18
N HIS A 396 17.22 -17.81 2.85
CA HIS A 396 17.84 -16.62 2.26
C HIS A 396 16.98 -15.36 2.44
N LYS A 397 15.66 -15.50 2.47
CA LYS A 397 14.71 -14.37 2.49
C LYS A 397 13.95 -14.20 3.80
N GLN A 398 14.16 -15.09 4.77
CA GLN A 398 13.48 -15.11 6.07
C GLN A 398 11.95 -15.14 5.94
N GLN A 399 11.45 -16.02 5.07
CA GLN A 399 10.03 -16.19 4.71
C GLN A 399 9.39 -17.44 5.33
N GLU A 400 9.92 -17.91 6.47
CA GLU A 400 9.50 -19.17 7.09
C GLU A 400 8.04 -19.14 7.53
N LEU A 401 7.56 -17.99 8.02
CA LEU A 401 6.16 -17.79 8.41
C LEU A 401 5.20 -17.91 7.22
N ASP A 402 5.61 -17.41 6.06
CA ASP A 402 4.80 -17.45 4.83
C ASP A 402 4.68 -18.88 4.31
N CYS A 403 5.80 -19.62 4.30
CA CYS A 403 5.78 -21.02 3.91
C CYS A 403 5.02 -21.89 4.91
N PHE A 404 5.12 -21.57 6.21
CA PHE A 404 4.37 -22.25 7.25
C PHE A 404 2.85 -22.04 7.10
N ALA A 405 2.41 -20.81 6.79
CA ALA A 405 1.00 -20.53 6.50
C ALA A 405 0.46 -21.31 5.29
N LEU A 406 1.22 -21.37 4.19
CA LEU A 406 0.88 -22.18 3.02
C LEU A 406 0.77 -23.68 3.36
N HIS A 407 1.67 -24.18 4.22
CA HIS A 407 1.64 -25.57 4.69
C HIS A 407 0.40 -25.86 5.57
N LEU A 408 0.08 -24.97 6.51
CA LEU A 408 -1.07 -25.11 7.40
C LEU A 408 -2.41 -25.22 6.64
N GLU A 409 -2.61 -24.37 5.63
CA GLU A 409 -3.85 -24.36 4.82
C GLU A 409 -3.77 -25.25 3.56
N LYS A 410 -2.66 -25.97 3.34
CA LYS A 410 -2.42 -26.87 2.19
C LYS A 410 -2.57 -26.16 0.82
N VAL A 411 -2.09 -24.92 0.73
CA VAL A 411 -2.13 -24.08 -0.47
C VAL A 411 -0.82 -24.20 -1.25
N LYS A 412 -0.92 -24.35 -2.58
CA LYS A 412 0.28 -24.50 -3.44
C LYS A 412 0.92 -23.16 -3.78
N TYR A 413 0.09 -22.19 -4.18
CA TYR A 413 0.52 -20.82 -4.48
C TYR A 413 -0.61 -19.84 -4.21
N PHE A 414 -0.22 -18.60 -3.90
CA PHE A 414 -1.08 -17.44 -3.67
C PHE A 414 -0.70 -16.36 -4.67
N ARG A 415 -1.63 -15.91 -5.51
CA ARG A 415 -1.35 -14.93 -6.56
C ARG A 415 -2.25 -13.71 -6.43
N LEU A 416 -1.66 -12.55 -6.17
CA LEU A 416 -2.38 -11.29 -6.23
C LEU A 416 -2.72 -10.94 -7.69
N MET A 417 -4.00 -10.67 -7.94
CA MET A 417 -4.55 -10.24 -9.23
C MET A 417 -4.89 -8.75 -9.17
N SER A 418 -4.84 -8.08 -10.30
CA SER A 418 -5.26 -6.69 -10.40
C SER A 418 -6.79 -6.59 -10.58
N SER A 419 -7.43 -5.62 -9.93
CA SER A 419 -8.86 -5.61 -9.58
C SER A 419 -9.87 -5.35 -10.71
N PHE A 420 -9.44 -4.89 -11.90
CA PHE A 420 -10.37 -4.46 -12.97
C PHE A 420 -11.12 -5.60 -13.69
N VAL A 421 -10.84 -6.89 -13.38
CA VAL A 421 -11.57 -8.04 -13.98
C VAL A 421 -13.05 -7.99 -13.58
N HIS A 422 -13.39 -7.16 -12.60
CA HIS A 422 -14.75 -7.00 -12.10
C HIS A 422 -15.60 -5.92 -12.80
N GLU A 423 -15.03 -4.86 -13.39
CA GLU A 423 -15.83 -3.80 -14.06
C GLU A 423 -16.34 -4.25 -15.44
N SER A 424 -15.57 -5.04 -16.18
CA SER A 424 -16.00 -5.61 -17.47
C SER A 424 -17.12 -6.66 -17.32
N ASN A 425 -17.19 -7.36 -16.19
CA ASN A 425 -18.26 -8.32 -15.89
C ASN A 425 -19.47 -7.68 -15.17
N ARG A 426 -19.29 -6.58 -14.42
CA ARG A 426 -20.41 -5.85 -13.78
C ARG A 426 -21.19 -4.98 -14.77
N SER A 427 -20.57 -4.50 -15.86
CA SER A 427 -21.28 -3.75 -16.91
C SER A 427 -22.26 -4.60 -17.73
N ARG A 428 -22.29 -5.94 -17.52
CA ARG A 428 -23.33 -6.85 -18.05
C ARG A 428 -24.48 -7.14 -17.07
N SER A 429 -24.42 -6.67 -15.83
CA SER A 429 -25.48 -6.87 -14.83
C SER A 429 -25.78 -5.54 -14.13
N GLY A 430 -26.58 -4.71 -14.79
CA GLY A 430 -27.09 -3.48 -14.22
C GLY A 430 -28.03 -3.74 -13.05
N SER A 431 -27.69 -3.22 -11.88
CA SER A 431 -28.63 -2.57 -10.95
C SER A 431 -27.82 -1.93 -9.83
N TRP A 432 -27.83 -0.60 -9.76
CA TRP A 432 -27.35 0.15 -8.61
C TRP A 432 -28.31 -0.06 -7.44
N ALA A 433 -27.77 -0.43 -6.28
CA ALA A 433 -28.44 -0.25 -5.01
C ALA A 433 -27.49 0.53 -4.10
N THR A 434 -27.60 1.86 -4.18
CA THR A 434 -27.24 2.76 -3.08
C THR A 434 -28.15 2.42 -1.90
N GLY A 435 -27.58 1.85 -0.85
CA GLY A 435 -28.31 1.53 0.37
C GLY A 435 -27.35 1.13 1.48
N SER A 436 -27.16 2.04 2.44
CA SER A 436 -26.62 1.75 3.76
C SER A 436 -27.26 0.48 4.34
N SER A 437 -26.48 -0.58 4.52
CA SER A 437 -26.89 -1.69 5.38
C SER A 437 -25.67 -2.26 6.10
N THR A 438 -25.54 -1.82 7.34
CA THR A 438 -25.02 -2.61 8.46
C THR A 438 -25.81 -3.91 8.58
N GLN A 439 -25.47 -4.93 7.79
CA GLN A 439 -25.81 -6.31 8.12
C GLN A 439 -24.67 -7.25 7.74
N ASN A 440 -24.11 -7.86 8.78
CA ASN A 440 -23.34 -9.10 8.73
C ASN A 440 -24.09 -10.13 7.87
N SER A 441 -23.65 -10.34 6.64
CA SER A 441 -23.86 -11.61 5.96
C SER A 441 -22.58 -12.41 6.10
N LEU A 442 -22.64 -13.47 6.90
CA LEU A 442 -21.60 -14.49 6.99
C LEU A 442 -21.47 -15.18 5.62
N GLN A 443 -20.65 -14.63 4.73
CA GLN A 443 -20.04 -15.43 3.68
C GLN A 443 -18.93 -16.26 4.31
N VAL A 444 -19.00 -17.59 4.16
CA VAL A 444 -17.92 -18.50 4.56
C VAL A 444 -16.64 -18.00 3.89
N PRO A 445 -15.57 -17.69 4.65
CA PRO A 445 -14.35 -17.13 4.07
C PRO A 445 -13.77 -18.10 3.03
N GLY A 446 -13.53 -17.59 1.83
CA GLY A 446 -12.81 -18.31 0.78
C GLY A 446 -11.41 -18.75 1.25
N LEU A 447 -10.83 -19.75 0.58
CA LEU A 447 -9.56 -20.37 0.97
C LEU A 447 -8.44 -19.35 1.13
N GLY A 448 -8.35 -18.38 0.23
CA GLY A 448 -7.30 -17.36 0.27
C GLY A 448 -7.55 -16.31 1.35
N SER A 449 -8.80 -15.93 1.61
CA SER A 449 -9.12 -15.05 2.74
C SER A 449 -8.74 -15.70 4.08
N LYS A 450 -8.99 -17.01 4.22
CA LYS A 450 -8.58 -17.79 5.39
C LYS A 450 -7.05 -17.89 5.51
N LEU A 451 -6.35 -18.09 4.39
CA LEU A 451 -4.88 -18.10 4.37
C LEU A 451 -4.28 -16.78 4.84
N VAL A 452 -4.80 -15.64 4.37
CA VAL A 452 -4.38 -14.31 4.81
C VAL A 452 -4.63 -14.15 6.30
N GLN A 453 -5.82 -14.50 6.79
CA GLN A 453 -6.15 -14.45 8.23
C GLN A 453 -5.22 -15.31 9.08
N THR A 454 -4.93 -16.56 8.67
CA THR A 454 -3.99 -17.46 9.35
C THR A 454 -2.60 -16.82 9.41
N ARG A 455 -2.11 -16.24 8.31
CA ARG A 455 -0.80 -15.58 8.28
C ARG A 455 -0.75 -14.28 9.09
N THR A 456 -1.84 -13.51 9.12
CA THR A 456 -1.99 -12.33 9.99
C THR A 456 -1.95 -12.71 11.46
N GLN A 457 -2.58 -13.83 11.83
CA GLN A 457 -2.53 -14.34 13.20
C GLN A 457 -1.10 -14.77 13.58
N LEU A 458 -0.35 -15.41 12.67
CA LEU A 458 1.07 -15.70 12.89
C LEU A 458 1.93 -14.44 13.07
N ALA A 459 1.64 -13.37 12.29
CA ALA A 459 2.30 -12.08 12.47
C ALA A 459 2.01 -11.49 13.87
N LYS A 460 0.76 -11.52 14.32
CA LYS A 460 0.34 -11.09 15.67
C LYS A 460 1.04 -11.88 16.77
N LEU A 461 1.17 -13.20 16.62
CA LEU A 461 1.89 -14.06 17.57
C LEU A 461 3.40 -13.80 17.63
N THR A 462 3.97 -13.15 16.62
CA THR A 462 5.40 -12.84 16.53
C THR A 462 5.72 -11.35 16.70
N SER A 463 4.70 -10.50 16.93
CA SER A 463 4.81 -9.05 17.16
C SER A 463 4.33 -8.58 18.55
N ARG A 464 3.62 -9.42 19.32
CA ARG A 464 3.12 -9.09 20.67
C ARG A 464 4.27 -8.86 21.68
N GLY A 465 4.51 -7.58 22.02
CA GLY A 465 5.52 -7.10 22.98
C GLY A 465 5.27 -7.39 24.47
N PHE A 466 4.46 -8.38 24.82
CA PHE A 466 4.39 -8.92 26.20
C PHE A 466 5.49 -9.96 26.46
N ARG A 467 6.29 -10.29 25.45
CA ARG A 467 7.44 -11.18 25.53
C ARG A 467 8.71 -10.39 25.82
N HIS A 468 9.71 -11.02 26.43
CA HIS A 468 11.04 -10.44 26.49
C HIS A 468 11.53 -10.08 25.08
N SER A 469 12.09 -8.87 24.92
CA SER A 469 12.48 -8.27 23.62
C SER A 469 13.40 -9.13 22.75
N SER A 470 14.06 -10.14 23.31
CA SER A 470 14.92 -11.09 22.59
C SER A 470 14.15 -12.11 21.73
N MET A 471 12.84 -12.30 21.95
CA MET A 471 12.02 -13.30 21.25
C MET A 471 11.22 -12.74 20.07
N ASP A 472 11.21 -11.43 19.86
CA ASP A 472 10.40 -10.80 18.82
C ASP A 472 11.03 -10.96 17.43
N TRP A 473 10.18 -11.23 16.42
CA TRP A 473 10.61 -11.36 15.03
C TRP A 473 10.49 -10.00 14.30
N ASN A 474 10.80 -8.91 14.99
CA ASN A 474 10.62 -7.55 14.47
C ASN A 474 11.62 -7.18 13.36
N ASP A 475 12.72 -7.91 13.24
CA ASP A 475 13.75 -7.65 12.23
C ASP A 475 13.47 -8.23 10.85
N LEU A 476 12.32 -8.90 10.65
CA LEU A 476 11.99 -9.53 9.37
C LEU A 476 11.92 -8.49 8.23
N PRO A 477 12.58 -8.72 7.08
CA PRO A 477 12.58 -7.79 5.95
C PRO A 477 11.18 -7.43 5.44
N ILE A 478 10.29 -8.43 5.29
CA ILE A 478 8.91 -8.20 4.84
C ILE A 478 8.12 -7.38 5.85
N ARG A 479 8.31 -7.62 7.15
CA ARG A 479 7.63 -6.87 8.21
C ARG A 479 7.98 -5.39 8.14
N LYS A 480 9.26 -5.07 7.97
CA LYS A 480 9.72 -3.68 7.79
C LYS A 480 9.06 -3.03 6.57
N ILE A 481 9.05 -3.73 5.43
CA ILE A 481 8.40 -3.24 4.19
C ILE A 481 6.88 -3.10 4.36
N ALA A 482 6.22 -4.00 5.07
CA ALA A 482 4.79 -3.93 5.34
C ALA A 482 4.43 -2.76 6.27
N GLN A 483 5.27 -2.47 7.27
CA GLN A 483 5.12 -1.29 8.13
C GLN A 483 5.34 0.01 7.35
N ASP A 484 6.35 0.03 6.49
CA ASP A 484 6.64 1.14 5.57
C ASP A 484 5.48 1.37 4.58
N LEU A 485 4.92 0.31 4.01
CA LEU A 485 3.71 0.35 3.20
C LEU A 485 2.51 0.88 4.01
N ALA A 486 2.25 0.33 5.21
CA ALA A 486 1.15 0.77 6.06
C ALA A 486 1.22 2.27 6.39
N ARG A 487 2.43 2.77 6.71
CA ARG A 487 2.68 4.20 6.94
C ARG A 487 2.40 5.02 5.69
N THR A 488 2.85 4.55 4.53
CA THR A 488 2.63 5.22 3.23
C THR A 488 1.14 5.32 2.89
N LEU A 489 0.39 4.23 3.08
CA LEU A 489 -1.05 4.18 2.86
C LEU A 489 -1.79 5.16 3.79
N GLY A 490 -1.42 5.19 5.08
CA GLY A 490 -1.95 6.15 6.05
C GLY A 490 -1.73 7.61 5.64
N MET A 491 -0.48 7.99 5.39
CA MET A 491 -0.13 9.36 4.96
C MET A 491 -0.82 9.76 3.65
N THR A 492 -0.90 8.82 2.69
CA THR A 492 -1.57 9.08 1.41
C THR A 492 -3.08 9.27 1.61
N MET A 493 -3.71 8.49 2.50
CA MET A 493 -5.12 8.65 2.85
C MET A 493 -5.38 9.97 3.57
N ASP A 494 -4.49 10.38 4.48
CA ASP A 494 -4.56 11.70 5.13
C ASP A 494 -4.62 12.81 4.07
N VAL A 495 -3.75 12.77 3.06
CA VAL A 495 -3.75 13.76 1.97
C VAL A 495 -5.03 13.69 1.12
N VAL A 496 -5.38 12.51 0.60
CA VAL A 496 -6.53 12.37 -0.32
C VAL A 496 -7.86 12.67 0.38
N SER A 497 -7.95 12.44 1.70
CA SER A 497 -9.12 12.81 2.50
C SER A 497 -9.41 14.31 2.47
N THR A 498 -8.37 15.16 2.45
CA THR A 498 -8.52 16.62 2.34
C THR A 498 -9.09 17.04 0.99
N TRP A 499 -8.82 16.28 -0.07
CA TRP A 499 -9.30 16.59 -1.42
C TRP A 499 -10.77 16.18 -1.64
N LYS A 500 -11.23 15.14 -0.95
CA LYS A 500 -12.59 14.59 -1.13
C LYS A 500 -13.68 15.22 -0.25
N GLY A 501 -13.30 15.97 0.79
CA GLY A 501 -14.26 16.74 1.59
C GLY A 501 -15.21 15.92 2.48
N ASN A 502 -14.89 14.65 2.79
CA ASN A 502 -15.30 13.84 3.97
C ASN A 502 -15.26 12.34 3.63
N PRO A 503 -14.20 11.60 3.98
CA PRO A 503 -14.31 10.17 4.16
C PRO A 503 -15.01 9.87 5.49
N SER A 504 -15.89 8.86 5.51
CA SER A 504 -16.28 8.15 6.72
C SER A 504 -15.05 7.73 7.53
N ASP A 505 -15.15 7.56 8.86
CA ASP A 505 -14.01 7.16 9.72
C ASP A 505 -13.40 5.79 9.37
N PHE A 506 -14.06 5.05 8.47
CA PHE A 506 -13.63 3.77 7.95
C PHE A 506 -13.57 3.83 6.42
N TYR A 507 -12.49 3.29 5.85
CA TYR A 507 -12.35 3.07 4.42
C TYR A 507 -11.78 1.67 4.19
N SER A 508 -12.18 1.01 3.11
CA SER A 508 -11.59 -0.28 2.74
C SER A 508 -11.39 -0.37 1.25
N PHE A 509 -10.28 -0.98 0.84
CA PHE A 509 -10.00 -1.28 -0.57
C PHE A 509 -9.85 -2.79 -0.76
N GLU A 510 -10.33 -3.30 -1.89
CA GLU A 510 -10.36 -4.73 -2.18
C GLU A 510 -9.11 -5.16 -2.96
N LEU A 511 -8.46 -6.20 -2.46
CA LEU A 511 -7.43 -6.95 -3.15
C LEU A 511 -8.03 -8.23 -3.72
N SER A 512 -7.80 -8.49 -5.00
CA SER A 512 -8.23 -9.74 -5.65
C SER A 512 -7.08 -10.74 -5.72
N PHE A 513 -7.31 -12.02 -5.47
CA PHE A 513 -6.28 -13.05 -5.61
C PHE A 513 -6.83 -14.38 -6.08
N LEU A 514 -5.91 -15.19 -6.61
CA LEU A 514 -6.15 -16.55 -7.06
C LEU A 514 -5.37 -17.51 -6.15
N CYS A 515 -6.10 -18.47 -5.56
CA CYS A 515 -5.55 -19.50 -4.68
C CYS A 515 -5.86 -20.88 -5.24
N GLN A 516 -4.88 -21.79 -5.20
CA GLN A 516 -5.07 -23.19 -5.63
C GLN A 516 -4.65 -24.19 -4.55
N TYR A 517 -5.51 -25.19 -4.32
CA TYR A 517 -5.23 -26.33 -3.45
C TYR A 517 -4.13 -27.24 -3.99
N ASN A 518 -3.45 -27.97 -3.09
CA ASN A 518 -2.49 -29.03 -3.45
C ASN A 518 -3.13 -30.28 -4.09
N HIS A 519 -4.44 -30.51 -3.95
CA HIS A 519 -5.13 -31.68 -4.53
C HIS A 519 -5.85 -31.33 -5.85
N LYS A 520 -5.60 -32.15 -6.89
CA LYS A 520 -6.13 -32.01 -8.25
C LYS A 520 -7.65 -32.23 -8.30
N SER A 521 -8.46 -31.16 -8.30
CA SER A 521 -9.77 -31.08 -9.01
C SER A 521 -10.63 -29.85 -8.68
N ALA A 522 -10.32 -29.05 -7.67
CA ALA A 522 -11.09 -27.82 -7.39
C ALA A 522 -10.60 -26.66 -8.28
N GLY A 523 -11.50 -26.05 -9.05
CA GLY A 523 -11.21 -24.88 -9.87
C GLY A 523 -10.67 -23.72 -9.04
N SER A 524 -9.74 -22.96 -9.61
CA SER A 524 -9.24 -21.72 -9.00
C SER A 524 -10.37 -20.69 -8.97
N ALA A 525 -10.92 -20.41 -7.79
CA ALA A 525 -11.87 -19.32 -7.61
C ALA A 525 -11.11 -18.00 -7.43
N LEU A 526 -11.56 -16.94 -8.10
CA LEU A 526 -11.12 -15.58 -7.82
C LEU A 526 -11.78 -15.14 -6.51
N GLU A 527 -10.98 -14.75 -5.54
CA GLU A 527 -11.44 -14.27 -4.23
C GLU A 527 -11.03 -12.81 -4.04
N THR A 528 -11.82 -12.05 -3.28
CA THR A 528 -11.51 -10.67 -2.87
C THR A 528 -11.32 -10.58 -1.36
N TYR A 529 -10.38 -9.75 -0.91
CA TYR A 529 -10.13 -9.45 0.50
C TYR A 529 -10.06 -7.94 0.68
N ALA A 530 -10.89 -7.41 1.56
CA ALA A 530 -10.92 -5.99 1.88
C ALA A 530 -9.92 -5.66 2.97
N ILE A 531 -8.92 -4.83 2.65
CA ILE A 531 -8.03 -4.23 3.65
C ILE A 531 -8.72 -3.00 4.22
N LYS A 532 -8.85 -2.97 5.54
CA LYS A 532 -9.51 -1.87 6.27
C LYS A 532 -8.49 -0.83 6.71
N LEU A 533 -8.87 0.43 6.56
CA LEU A 533 -8.23 1.61 7.10
C LEU A 533 -9.19 2.25 8.09
N GLU A 534 -8.66 2.64 9.23
CA GLU A 534 -9.42 3.26 10.31
C GLU A 534 -8.76 4.58 10.70
N ARG A 535 -9.58 5.60 10.94
CA ARG A 535 -9.10 6.88 11.44
C ARG A 535 -9.07 6.83 12.97
N LEU A 536 -7.90 7.07 13.55
CA LEU A 536 -7.74 7.10 15.00
C LEU A 536 -8.42 8.35 15.58
N GLU A 537 -9.27 8.17 16.59
CA GLU A 537 -10.00 9.27 17.25
C GLU A 537 -9.03 10.29 17.88
N ASP A 538 -7.91 9.83 18.45
CA ASP A 538 -6.97 10.67 19.19
C ASP A 538 -6.05 11.53 18.29
N THR A 539 -5.60 10.99 17.16
CA THR A 539 -4.60 11.64 16.28
C THR A 539 -5.17 12.13 14.97
N LEU A 540 -6.42 11.77 14.63
CA LEU A 540 -7.07 12.00 13.35
C LEU A 540 -6.31 11.46 12.13
N GLN A 541 -5.32 10.60 12.35
CA GLN A 541 -4.50 9.97 11.31
C GLN A 541 -5.09 8.62 10.89
N TRP A 542 -4.99 8.34 9.60
CA TRP A 542 -5.38 7.04 9.04
C TRP A 542 -4.34 5.96 9.35
N LYS A 543 -4.82 4.79 9.82
CA LYS A 543 -3.98 3.64 10.12
C LYS A 543 -4.49 2.37 9.45
N VAL A 544 -3.55 1.53 9.04
CA VAL A 544 -3.78 0.22 8.41
C VAL A 544 -3.13 -0.87 9.27
N ASP A 545 -3.73 -2.05 9.39
CA ASP A 545 -3.09 -3.18 10.10
C ASP A 545 -1.87 -3.67 9.29
N ALA A 546 -0.68 -3.31 9.75
CA ALA A 546 0.58 -3.74 9.13
C ALA A 546 0.75 -5.27 9.12
N ASN A 547 0.11 -6.01 10.04
CA ASN A 547 0.16 -7.47 10.07
C ASN A 547 -0.59 -8.09 8.89
N GLU A 548 -1.70 -7.48 8.45
CA GLU A 548 -2.44 -7.93 7.27
C GLU A 548 -1.65 -7.67 5.98
N LEU A 549 -1.01 -6.50 5.87
CA LEU A 549 -0.12 -6.19 4.75
C LEU A 549 1.11 -7.11 4.73
N GLU A 550 1.69 -7.43 5.90
CA GLU A 550 2.78 -8.41 6.02
C GLU A 550 2.35 -9.77 5.49
N ALA A 551 1.13 -10.21 5.82
CA ALA A 551 0.59 -11.48 5.36
C ALA A 551 0.44 -11.53 3.84
N VAL A 552 -0.19 -10.52 3.23
CA VAL A 552 -0.39 -10.46 1.78
C VAL A 552 0.96 -10.37 1.04
N LEU A 553 1.86 -9.50 1.49
CA LEU A 553 3.18 -9.33 0.88
C LEU A 553 4.03 -10.59 0.97
N GLY A 554 4.09 -11.23 2.13
CA GLY A 554 4.88 -12.43 2.35
C GLY A 554 4.38 -13.62 1.52
N LEU A 555 3.06 -13.86 1.52
CA LEU A 555 2.45 -14.93 0.73
C LEU A 555 2.64 -14.73 -0.78
N TRP A 556 2.49 -13.50 -1.27
CA TRP A 556 2.64 -13.20 -2.69
C TRP A 556 4.09 -13.28 -3.14
N THR A 557 5.02 -12.65 -2.41
CA THR A 557 6.44 -12.67 -2.75
C THR A 557 7.04 -14.07 -2.71
N LEU A 558 6.68 -14.90 -1.71
CA LEU A 558 7.08 -16.30 -1.65
C LEU A 558 6.53 -17.12 -2.83
N SER A 559 5.28 -16.86 -3.23
CA SER A 559 4.66 -17.56 -4.37
C SER A 559 5.35 -17.20 -5.69
N LEU A 560 5.75 -15.93 -5.89
CA LEU A 560 6.55 -15.50 -7.03
C LEU A 560 7.92 -16.19 -7.04
N LEU A 561 8.54 -16.26 -5.87
CA LEU A 561 9.83 -16.92 -5.62
C LEU A 561 9.84 -18.41 -5.98
N LYS A 562 8.76 -19.12 -5.64
CA LYS A 562 8.58 -20.55 -5.95
C LYS A 562 8.30 -20.82 -7.44
N GLN A 563 7.81 -19.83 -8.19
CA GLN A 563 7.52 -19.99 -9.62
C GLN A 563 8.78 -19.94 -10.50
N ASP A 564 9.70 -19.02 -10.23
CA ASP A 564 10.98 -18.93 -10.92
C ASP A 564 12.03 -18.32 -9.99
N SER A 565 13.10 -19.06 -9.67
CA SER A 565 14.21 -18.60 -8.81
C SER A 565 15.23 -17.71 -9.54
N LYS A 566 15.14 -17.57 -10.88
CA LYS A 566 16.07 -16.78 -11.71
C LYS A 566 15.90 -15.26 -11.62
N TRP A 567 14.82 -14.77 -11.00
CA TRP A 567 14.58 -13.33 -10.73
C TRP A 567 15.74 -12.64 -9.99
N LEU A 568 16.46 -13.37 -9.13
CA LEU A 568 17.63 -12.86 -8.41
C LEU A 568 18.81 -12.51 -9.35
N GLN A 569 18.83 -13.04 -10.58
CA GLN A 569 19.96 -12.92 -11.49
C GLN A 569 19.76 -11.87 -12.59
N ASN A 570 18.52 -11.61 -13.04
CA ASN A 570 18.24 -10.81 -14.24
C ASN A 570 17.82 -9.34 -13.98
N GLY A 571 17.62 -8.96 -12.71
CA GLY A 571 17.09 -7.65 -12.32
C GLY A 571 15.60 -7.50 -12.62
N LEU A 572 14.92 -6.59 -11.90
CA LEU A 572 13.48 -6.36 -12.05
C LEU A 572 13.21 -5.16 -12.95
N GLY A 573 12.03 -5.14 -13.58
CA GLY A 573 11.57 -4.03 -14.41
C GLY A 573 10.13 -3.66 -14.12
N ARG A 574 9.81 -2.38 -14.24
CA ARG A 574 8.47 -1.79 -14.07
C ARG A 574 7.96 -1.26 -15.40
N LEU A 575 6.68 -1.50 -15.71
CA LEU A 575 6.05 -0.93 -16.90
C LEU A 575 5.86 0.58 -16.76
N VAL A 576 6.05 1.29 -17.86
CA VAL A 576 5.66 2.69 -17.99
C VAL A 576 4.22 2.73 -18.47
N GLY A 577 3.29 2.54 -17.54
CA GLY A 577 1.84 2.42 -17.78
C GLY A 577 1.22 1.33 -16.92
N LEU A 578 -0.11 1.33 -16.75
CA LEU A 578 -0.80 0.30 -16.00
C LEU A 578 -1.18 -0.90 -16.87
N THR A 579 -1.44 -0.68 -18.16
CA THR A 579 -1.81 -1.75 -19.10
C THR A 579 -0.71 -1.97 -20.14
N LYS A 580 -0.69 -3.16 -20.75
CA LYS A 580 0.15 -3.43 -21.93
C LYS A 580 -0.17 -2.45 -23.07
N ALA A 581 -1.43 -2.04 -23.23
CA ALA A 581 -1.84 -1.10 -24.27
C ALA A 581 -1.28 0.31 -24.01
N GLU A 582 -1.31 0.78 -22.75
CA GLU A 582 -0.72 2.05 -22.35
C GLU A 582 0.80 2.05 -22.53
N ALA A 583 1.49 1.02 -22.04
CA ALA A 583 2.94 0.87 -22.19
C ALA A 583 3.39 0.64 -23.64
N ARG A 584 2.44 0.42 -24.57
CA ARG A 584 2.66 0.33 -26.02
C ARG A 584 2.41 1.64 -26.76
N SER A 585 1.82 2.64 -26.09
CA SER A 585 1.45 3.89 -26.72
C SER A 585 2.64 4.85 -26.77
N GLU A 586 2.75 5.64 -27.85
CA GLU A 586 3.66 6.79 -27.92
C GLU A 586 3.45 7.73 -26.70
N ALA A 587 2.20 7.88 -26.28
CA ALA A 587 1.81 8.62 -25.09
C ALA A 587 2.65 8.25 -23.85
N ALA A 588 2.98 6.96 -23.69
CA ALA A 588 3.77 6.49 -22.55
C ALA A 588 5.18 7.06 -22.50
N ASP A 589 5.82 7.20 -23.65
CA ASP A 589 7.17 7.78 -23.73
C ASP A 589 7.13 9.29 -23.48
N LEU A 590 6.08 9.97 -23.99
CA LEU A 590 5.88 11.41 -23.84
C LEU A 590 5.64 11.80 -22.38
N TYR A 591 4.63 11.20 -21.72
CA TYR A 591 4.37 11.51 -20.32
C TYR A 591 5.51 11.03 -19.41
N PHE A 592 6.21 9.95 -19.77
CA PHE A 592 7.39 9.52 -19.02
C PHE A 592 8.45 10.62 -19.02
N HIS A 593 8.83 11.15 -20.19
CA HIS A 593 9.82 12.22 -20.27
C HIS A 593 9.32 13.58 -19.74
N LYS A 594 8.01 13.79 -19.63
CA LYS A 594 7.40 14.99 -19.06
C LYS A 594 7.37 14.95 -17.53
N TRP A 595 6.83 13.88 -16.97
CA TRP A 595 6.46 13.77 -15.56
C TRP A 595 7.42 12.90 -14.74
N ILE A 596 7.92 11.80 -15.31
CA ILE A 596 8.58 10.72 -14.55
C ILE A 596 10.11 10.78 -14.65
N PHE A 597 10.66 10.97 -15.84
CA PHE A 597 12.07 10.83 -16.14
C PHE A 597 12.93 11.76 -15.27
N ARG A 598 13.88 11.18 -14.54
CA ARG A 598 14.90 11.93 -13.79
C ARG A 598 16.30 11.38 -14.07
N GLN A 599 16.50 10.07 -14.00
CA GLN A 599 17.83 9.47 -14.17
C GLN A 599 17.79 8.16 -14.96
N ARG A 600 16.80 7.30 -14.73
CA ARG A 600 16.73 5.97 -15.36
C ARG A 600 15.96 6.05 -16.67
N GLU A 601 16.60 5.72 -17.79
CA GLU A 601 15.92 5.67 -19.09
C GLU A 601 14.99 4.46 -19.22
N ALA A 602 13.83 4.68 -19.83
CA ALA A 602 12.91 3.61 -20.23
C ALA A 602 13.38 2.94 -21.53
N ARG A 603 13.39 1.61 -21.53
CA ARG A 603 13.84 0.78 -22.66
C ARG A 603 12.69 -0.05 -23.21
N MET A 604 12.69 -0.21 -24.52
CA MET A 604 11.79 -1.13 -25.20
C MET A 604 12.29 -2.55 -25.05
N VAL A 605 11.45 -3.43 -24.51
CA VAL A 605 11.79 -4.83 -24.29
C VAL A 605 10.77 -5.70 -25.01
N SER A 606 11.25 -6.74 -25.70
CA SER A 606 10.38 -7.75 -26.28
C SER A 606 9.60 -8.47 -25.18
N SER A 607 8.29 -8.59 -25.36
CA SER A 607 7.42 -9.36 -24.46
C SER A 607 7.86 -10.83 -24.28
N LYS A 608 8.69 -11.37 -25.19
CA LYS A 608 9.28 -12.73 -25.10
C LYS A 608 10.55 -12.83 -24.26
N MET A 609 11.31 -11.74 -24.12
CA MET A 609 12.53 -11.69 -23.28
C MET A 609 12.19 -11.46 -21.80
N ILE A 610 10.94 -11.12 -21.52
CA ILE A 610 10.39 -11.06 -20.18
C ILE A 610 9.82 -12.46 -19.90
N PRO A 611 10.42 -13.24 -18.98
CA PRO A 611 10.09 -14.66 -18.79
C PRO A 611 8.64 -14.91 -18.34
N PHE A 612 7.89 -13.87 -17.97
CA PHE A 612 6.52 -13.95 -17.51
C PHE A 612 5.56 -13.51 -18.62
N SER A 613 4.80 -14.46 -19.20
CA SER A 613 3.70 -14.15 -20.11
C SER A 613 2.61 -13.26 -19.45
N GLU A 614 2.59 -13.19 -18.11
CA GLU A 614 1.46 -12.63 -17.32
C GLU A 614 1.82 -11.64 -16.20
N GLN A 615 3.09 -11.41 -15.82
CA GLN A 615 3.41 -10.55 -14.66
C GLN A 615 4.60 -9.62 -14.89
N ILE A 616 4.33 -8.32 -14.87
CA ILE A 616 5.32 -7.24 -14.80
C ILE A 616 4.83 -6.29 -13.70
N PHE A 617 5.73 -5.75 -12.89
CA PHE A 617 5.34 -4.77 -11.88
C PHE A 617 4.74 -3.55 -12.57
N GLY A 618 3.53 -3.16 -12.16
CA GLY A 618 2.71 -2.17 -12.87
C GLY A 618 1.84 -2.73 -14.01
N TYR A 619 1.58 -4.04 -14.07
CA TYR A 619 0.79 -4.67 -15.13
C TYR A 619 -0.68 -4.95 -14.75
N TYR A 620 -1.56 -4.69 -15.72
CA TYR A 620 -2.96 -5.11 -15.80
C TYR A 620 -3.18 -6.00 -17.03
N SER A 621 -3.84 -7.16 -16.85
CA SER A 621 -3.97 -8.22 -17.86
C SER A 621 -5.12 -8.00 -18.84
N ASP A 622 -4.80 -7.69 -20.10
CA ASP A 622 -5.64 -7.99 -21.27
C ASP A 622 -5.11 -9.23 -22.02
N GLU A 623 -6.02 -10.04 -22.56
CA GLU A 623 -5.72 -11.21 -23.37
C GLU A 623 -4.86 -10.85 -24.61
N TYR A 624 -3.92 -11.75 -24.90
CA TYR A 624 -2.89 -11.58 -25.92
C TYR A 624 -3.46 -11.45 -27.34
N LEU A 625 -2.83 -10.59 -28.15
CA LEU A 625 -2.48 -10.85 -29.56
C LEU A 625 -1.36 -9.87 -29.97
N GLY A 626 -0.16 -10.37 -30.31
CA GLY A 626 0.84 -9.61 -31.08
C GLY A 626 2.27 -9.45 -30.51
N HIS A 627 3.25 -9.65 -31.40
CA HIS A 627 4.69 -9.46 -31.22
C HIS A 627 5.11 -7.97 -31.26
N LYS A 628 4.83 -7.20 -30.20
CA LYS A 628 5.33 -5.81 -30.09
C LYS A 628 6.06 -5.58 -28.77
N GLU A 629 7.11 -4.77 -28.84
CA GLU A 629 7.94 -4.32 -27.72
C GLU A 629 7.11 -3.43 -26.75
N ILE A 630 7.45 -3.45 -25.46
CA ILE A 630 6.78 -2.68 -24.40
C ILE A 630 7.78 -1.82 -23.64
N LEU A 631 7.32 -0.65 -23.17
CA LEU A 631 8.17 0.32 -22.48
C LEU A 631 8.36 -0.05 -21.01
N VAL A 632 9.60 -0.35 -20.61
CA VAL A 632 9.97 -0.83 -19.27
C VAL A 632 11.16 -0.05 -18.72
N VAL A 633 11.09 0.32 -17.44
CA VAL A 633 12.23 0.87 -16.68
C VAL A 633 12.82 -0.25 -15.83
N LYS A 634 14.13 -0.49 -15.94
CA LYS A 634 14.84 -1.42 -15.05
C LYS A 634 15.02 -0.78 -13.68
N THR A 635 14.73 -1.53 -12.61
CA THR A 635 14.80 -1.07 -11.23
C THR A 635 15.86 -1.84 -10.45
N ASP A 636 16.52 -1.16 -9.52
CA ASP A 636 17.45 -1.78 -8.55
C ASP A 636 16.72 -2.25 -7.28
N ASN A 637 15.39 -2.14 -7.28
CA ASN A 637 14.54 -2.45 -6.14
C ASN A 637 14.45 -3.97 -5.93
N LYS A 638 14.34 -4.37 -4.66
CA LYS A 638 14.10 -5.78 -4.30
C LYS A 638 12.63 -6.15 -4.59
N LEU A 639 12.36 -7.43 -4.81
CA LEU A 639 11.02 -7.94 -5.14
C LEU A 639 9.96 -7.57 -4.11
N GLU A 640 10.33 -7.57 -2.84
CA GLU A 640 9.43 -7.26 -1.73
C GLU A 640 8.95 -5.80 -1.80
N VAL A 641 9.84 -4.88 -2.18
CA VAL A 641 9.52 -3.46 -2.40
C VAL A 641 8.67 -3.30 -3.66
N MET A 642 9.03 -3.98 -4.74
CA MET A 642 8.25 -3.97 -6.00
C MET A 642 6.81 -4.48 -5.79
N ALA A 643 6.64 -5.52 -4.97
CA ALA A 643 5.32 -6.02 -4.58
C ALA A 643 4.55 -5.01 -3.72
N ALA A 644 5.20 -4.35 -2.75
CA ALA A 644 4.57 -3.30 -1.95
C ALA A 644 4.09 -2.11 -2.79
N GLN A 645 4.89 -1.71 -3.78
CA GLN A 645 4.53 -0.68 -4.75
C GLN A 645 3.28 -1.05 -5.56
N ASP A 646 3.11 -2.32 -5.94
CA ASP A 646 1.92 -2.76 -6.69
C ASP A 646 0.66 -2.79 -5.82
N ILE A 647 0.77 -3.14 -4.53
CA ILE A 647 -0.35 -2.97 -3.57
C ILE A 647 -0.69 -1.49 -3.41
N TYR A 648 0.32 -0.61 -3.35
CA TYR A 648 0.13 0.84 -3.30
C TYR A 648 -0.58 1.39 -4.55
N ILE A 649 -0.25 0.90 -5.75
CA ILE A 649 -0.94 1.24 -7.00
C ILE A 649 -2.43 0.84 -6.92
N GLN A 650 -2.75 -0.36 -6.43
CA GLN A 650 -4.14 -0.80 -6.27
C GLN A 650 -4.91 0.07 -5.26
N PHE A 651 -4.26 0.43 -4.16
CA PHE A 651 -4.82 1.36 -3.19
C PHE A 651 -5.08 2.74 -3.80
N LEU A 652 -4.10 3.34 -4.48
CA LEU A 652 -4.25 4.63 -5.17
C LEU A 652 -5.40 4.61 -6.18
N MET A 653 -5.50 3.53 -6.96
CA MET A 653 -6.60 3.34 -7.91
C MET A 653 -7.97 3.33 -7.22
N SER A 654 -8.07 2.75 -6.02
CA SER A 654 -9.30 2.71 -5.22
C SER A 654 -9.62 4.07 -4.60
N ILE A 655 -8.66 4.71 -3.93
CA ILE A 655 -8.92 5.96 -3.19
C ILE A 655 -9.17 7.15 -4.11
N LEU A 656 -8.60 7.16 -5.31
CA LEU A 656 -8.81 8.25 -6.27
C LEU A 656 -10.10 8.10 -7.09
N ALA A 657 -10.84 6.99 -6.90
CA ALA A 657 -12.12 6.79 -7.56
C ALA A 657 -13.13 7.89 -7.18
N GLY A 658 -13.79 8.49 -8.18
CA GLY A 658 -14.77 9.56 -7.98
C GLY A 658 -14.19 10.96 -7.74
N LEU A 659 -12.86 11.12 -7.70
CA LEU A 659 -12.23 12.45 -7.71
C LEU A 659 -12.37 13.07 -9.12
N LYS A 660 -12.64 14.38 -9.21
CA LYS A 660 -12.68 15.11 -10.50
C LYS A 660 -11.32 15.67 -10.91
N SER A 661 -10.56 16.21 -9.96
CA SER A 661 -9.20 16.73 -10.17
C SER A 661 -8.41 16.70 -8.86
N ILE A 662 -7.08 16.59 -8.92
CA ILE A 662 -6.20 16.63 -7.73
C ILE A 662 -5.85 18.06 -7.29
N GLY A 663 -6.26 19.07 -8.06
CA GLY A 663 -5.88 20.47 -7.83
C GLY A 663 -4.36 20.69 -7.81
N GLY A 664 -3.95 21.82 -7.25
CA GLY A 664 -2.54 22.18 -7.08
C GLY A 664 -1.94 22.91 -8.29
N ASP A 665 -0.95 23.75 -8.00
CA ASP A 665 -0.21 24.49 -9.01
C ASP A 665 0.71 23.56 -9.78
N VAL A 666 0.76 23.76 -11.10
CA VAL A 666 1.63 23.03 -12.01
C VAL A 666 2.61 24.02 -12.63
N ASP A 667 3.89 23.69 -12.64
CA ASP A 667 4.94 24.56 -13.17
C ASP A 667 6.08 23.72 -13.80
N ILE A 668 6.99 24.39 -14.51
CA ILE A 668 8.13 23.77 -15.19
C ILE A 668 9.41 24.27 -14.57
N LEU A 669 10.18 23.41 -13.92
CA LEU A 669 11.44 23.80 -13.29
C LEU A 669 12.65 23.49 -14.19
N PRO A 670 13.64 24.41 -14.27
CA PRO A 670 14.88 24.16 -14.98
C PRO A 670 15.76 23.18 -14.19
N ARG A 671 16.30 22.19 -14.89
CA ARG A 671 17.39 21.33 -14.43
C ARG A 671 18.75 21.83 -14.94
N SER A 672 18.77 22.36 -16.16
CA SER A 672 19.90 23.02 -16.81
C SER A 672 19.39 24.11 -17.78
N GLN A 673 20.26 24.72 -18.59
CA GLN A 673 19.85 25.76 -19.56
C GLN A 673 18.82 25.27 -20.60
N SER A 674 18.78 23.97 -20.92
CA SER A 674 17.90 23.40 -21.95
C SER A 674 17.14 22.14 -21.51
N ASP A 675 17.26 21.73 -20.25
CA ASP A 675 16.56 20.57 -19.70
C ASP A 675 15.68 21.02 -18.53
N PHE A 676 14.42 20.59 -18.58
CA PHE A 676 13.37 20.97 -17.65
C PHE A 676 12.63 19.70 -17.18
N TYR A 677 11.85 19.84 -16.11
CA TYR A 677 10.89 18.81 -15.70
C TYR A 677 9.59 19.44 -15.21
N ALA A 678 8.49 18.71 -15.39
CA ALA A 678 7.20 19.12 -14.88
C ALA A 678 7.13 18.91 -13.35
N GLN A 679 6.61 19.91 -12.65
CA GLN A 679 6.33 19.86 -11.23
C GLN A 679 4.84 20.13 -11.00
N SER A 680 4.22 19.38 -10.10
CA SER A 680 2.88 19.66 -9.59
C SER A 680 2.92 19.56 -8.08
N THR A 681 2.39 20.56 -7.38
CA THR A 681 2.41 20.58 -5.90
C THR A 681 1.62 19.41 -5.32
N SER A 682 0.44 19.11 -5.86
CA SER A 682 -0.37 17.96 -5.43
C SER A 682 0.30 16.61 -5.74
N LEU A 683 0.94 16.48 -6.90
CA LEU A 683 1.71 15.27 -7.23
C LEU A 683 2.90 15.11 -6.28
N ASP A 684 3.62 16.19 -6.00
CA ASP A 684 4.78 16.20 -5.12
C ASP A 684 4.40 15.82 -3.69
N VAL A 685 3.21 16.21 -3.20
CA VAL A 685 2.71 15.77 -1.89
C VAL A 685 2.56 14.25 -1.85
N LEU A 686 1.95 13.62 -2.86
CA LEU A 686 1.82 12.16 -2.93
C LEU A 686 3.18 11.46 -3.04
N VAL A 687 4.09 12.03 -3.83
CA VAL A 687 5.47 11.53 -3.96
C VAL A 687 6.21 11.62 -2.63
N ASN A 688 6.06 12.72 -1.89
CA ASN A 688 6.67 12.89 -0.58
C ASN A 688 6.12 11.89 0.45
N CYS A 689 4.82 11.53 0.40
CA CYS A 689 4.26 10.45 1.21
C CYS A 689 4.96 9.12 0.91
N PHE A 690 5.19 8.83 -0.38
CA PHE A 690 5.87 7.61 -0.81
C PHE A 690 7.34 7.57 -0.37
N GLU A 691 8.07 8.68 -0.52
CA GLU A 691 9.48 8.80 -0.10
C GLU A 691 9.62 8.72 1.43
N SER A 692 8.79 9.43 2.18
CA SER A 692 8.74 9.36 3.66
C SER A 692 8.34 7.97 4.16
N GLY A 693 7.63 7.23 3.33
CA GLY A 693 7.24 5.85 3.52
C GLY A 693 8.33 4.82 3.24
N ASN A 694 9.49 5.21 2.71
CA ASN A 694 10.60 4.33 2.31
C ASN A 694 10.24 3.24 1.27
N LEU A 695 9.23 3.47 0.41
CA LEU A 695 8.87 2.51 -0.65
C LEU A 695 9.72 2.60 -1.92
N GLY A 696 10.68 3.52 -1.98
CA GLY A 696 11.59 3.68 -3.12
C GLY A 696 12.04 5.12 -3.32
N SER A 697 12.69 5.38 -4.45
CA SER A 697 13.11 6.73 -4.85
C SER A 697 11.95 7.57 -5.39
N ARG A 698 12.18 8.88 -5.56
CA ARG A 698 11.25 9.79 -6.26
C ARG A 698 10.79 9.27 -7.61
N GLU A 699 11.71 8.71 -8.40
CA GLU A 699 11.41 8.18 -9.73
C GLU A 699 10.55 6.92 -9.64
N ASP A 700 10.77 6.07 -8.64
CA ASP A 700 9.91 4.91 -8.36
C ASP A 700 8.50 5.35 -7.92
N ALA A 701 8.39 6.41 -7.11
CA ALA A 701 7.12 7.00 -6.72
C ALA A 701 6.34 7.51 -7.94
N LEU A 702 7.00 8.26 -8.82
CA LEU A 702 6.42 8.78 -10.06
C LEU A 702 5.98 7.65 -11.00
N LEU A 703 6.78 6.58 -11.11
CA LEU A 703 6.42 5.38 -11.88
C LEU A 703 5.19 4.64 -11.32
N CYS A 704 4.86 4.81 -10.05
CA CYS A 704 3.67 4.22 -9.44
C CYS A 704 2.45 5.16 -9.51
N ILE A 705 2.66 6.47 -9.29
CA ILE A 705 1.57 7.46 -9.13
C ILE A 705 1.10 8.00 -10.49
N VAL A 706 2.02 8.38 -11.39
CA VAL A 706 1.67 9.05 -12.66
C VAL A 706 0.80 8.16 -13.57
N PRO A 707 1.09 6.86 -13.75
CA PRO A 707 0.22 5.98 -14.53
C PRO A 707 -1.21 5.88 -13.96
N VAL A 708 -1.35 5.85 -12.63
CA VAL A 708 -2.66 5.85 -11.94
C VAL A 708 -3.44 7.13 -12.22
N LEU A 709 -2.79 8.28 -12.07
CA LEU A 709 -3.41 9.57 -12.37
C LEU A 709 -3.82 9.67 -13.84
N ARG A 710 -2.95 9.24 -14.77
CA ARG A 710 -3.25 9.25 -16.20
C ARG A 710 -4.44 8.35 -16.53
N HIS A 711 -4.45 7.12 -16.03
CA HIS A 711 -5.50 6.15 -16.28
C HIS A 711 -6.87 6.65 -15.79
N ARG A 712 -6.90 7.35 -14.64
CA ARG A 712 -8.10 7.97 -14.08
C ARG A 712 -8.43 9.35 -14.70
N LYS A 713 -7.65 9.85 -15.66
CA LYS A 713 -7.75 11.21 -16.24
C LYS A 713 -7.64 12.34 -15.20
N LEU A 714 -6.82 12.10 -14.17
CA LEU A 714 -6.53 13.03 -13.06
C LEU A 714 -5.13 13.66 -13.15
N LEU A 715 -4.31 13.25 -14.13
CA LEU A 715 -3.00 13.84 -14.33
C LEU A 715 -3.17 15.33 -14.68
N PRO A 716 -2.50 16.25 -13.95
CA PRO A 716 -2.64 17.67 -14.21
C PRO A 716 -2.25 18.02 -15.63
N GLU A 717 -3.03 18.92 -16.23
CA GLU A 717 -2.75 19.42 -17.55
C GLU A 717 -1.56 20.39 -17.50
N LEU A 718 -0.62 20.26 -18.43
CA LEU A 718 0.53 21.17 -18.53
C LEU A 718 0.88 21.41 -20.00
N ALA A 719 0.43 22.54 -20.53
CA ALA A 719 0.72 22.97 -21.88
C ALA A 719 1.39 24.35 -21.85
N ALA A 720 1.86 24.84 -23.00
CA ALA A 720 2.51 26.15 -23.04
C ALA A 720 1.55 27.30 -22.68
N ASP A 721 0.24 27.11 -22.86
CA ASP A 721 -0.80 28.07 -22.54
C ASP A 721 -1.32 27.96 -21.09
N SER A 722 -0.75 27.07 -20.27
CA SER A 722 -1.00 27.02 -18.83
C SER A 722 -0.58 28.34 -18.17
N SER A 723 -1.39 28.83 -17.23
CA SER A 723 -1.24 30.16 -16.62
C SER A 723 0.14 30.40 -15.99
N SER A 724 0.68 29.39 -15.29
CA SER A 724 2.03 29.41 -14.70
C SER A 724 3.14 29.53 -15.74
N VAL A 725 3.05 28.73 -16.81
CA VAL A 725 4.00 28.73 -17.92
C VAL A 725 3.95 30.06 -18.66
N ARG A 726 2.75 30.58 -18.97
CA ARG A 726 2.60 31.89 -19.61
C ARG A 726 3.19 33.01 -18.77
N LYS A 727 2.92 33.02 -17.46
CA LYS A 727 3.52 34.01 -16.54
C LYS A 727 5.04 33.95 -16.59
N ARG A 728 5.63 32.76 -16.54
CA ARG A 728 7.08 32.57 -16.64
C ARG A 728 7.66 33.00 -17.98
N VAL A 729 7.00 32.66 -19.08
CA VAL A 729 7.38 33.10 -20.42
C VAL A 729 7.33 34.62 -20.48
N GLN A 730 6.28 35.26 -19.97
CA GLN A 730 6.14 36.71 -19.91
C GLN A 730 7.24 37.37 -19.05
N ASP A 731 7.58 36.78 -17.91
CA ASP A 731 8.67 37.23 -17.04
C ASP A 731 10.01 37.17 -17.80
N LEU A 732 10.29 36.07 -18.52
CA LEU A 732 11.49 35.93 -19.35
C LEU A 732 11.54 36.94 -20.51
N LEU A 733 10.40 37.18 -21.16
CA LEU A 733 10.29 38.17 -22.23
C LEU A 733 10.52 39.60 -21.71
N SER A 734 9.98 39.93 -20.53
CA SER A 734 10.22 41.23 -19.89
C SER A 734 11.67 41.42 -19.45
N ALA A 735 12.36 40.33 -19.08
CA ALA A 735 13.79 40.31 -18.79
C ALA A 735 14.69 40.29 -20.06
N GLY A 736 14.10 40.21 -21.27
CA GLY A 736 14.83 40.16 -22.54
C GLY A 736 15.44 38.79 -22.89
N ASN A 737 15.13 37.73 -22.14
CA ASN A 737 15.63 36.38 -22.37
C ASN A 737 14.71 35.57 -23.31
N TRP A 738 14.75 35.89 -24.60
CA TRP A 738 13.95 35.23 -25.63
C TRP A 738 14.33 33.77 -25.85
N GLU A 739 15.62 33.43 -25.78
CA GLU A 739 16.08 32.03 -25.90
C GLU A 739 15.51 31.15 -24.79
N GLY A 740 15.47 31.65 -23.55
CA GLY A 740 14.82 30.99 -22.43
C GLY A 740 13.33 30.75 -22.70
N ALA A 741 12.60 31.75 -23.19
CA ALA A 741 11.19 31.62 -23.54
C ALA A 741 10.95 30.55 -24.63
N PHE A 742 11.74 30.56 -25.71
CA PHE A 742 11.68 29.54 -26.75
C PHE A 742 12.00 28.14 -26.20
N SER A 743 13.02 28.01 -25.36
CA SER A 743 13.44 26.71 -24.81
C SER A 743 12.35 26.02 -23.99
N ILE A 744 11.58 26.76 -23.19
CA ILE A 744 10.48 26.21 -22.37
C ILE A 744 9.35 25.69 -23.27
N ILE A 745 8.90 26.52 -24.22
CA ILE A 745 7.79 26.13 -25.10
C ILE A 745 8.20 24.97 -26.02
N GLN A 746 9.43 24.99 -26.55
CA GLN A 746 9.97 23.89 -27.34
C GLN A 746 10.02 22.59 -26.53
N TRP A 747 10.50 22.65 -25.28
CA TRP A 747 10.55 21.49 -24.40
C TRP A 747 9.17 20.86 -24.17
N LEU A 748 8.11 21.68 -24.03
CA LEU A 748 6.73 21.22 -23.92
C LEU A 748 6.21 20.60 -25.21
N CYS A 749 6.44 21.24 -26.35
CA CYS A 749 6.04 20.71 -27.66
C CYS A 749 6.64 19.31 -27.92
N GLU A 750 7.87 19.07 -27.43
CA GLU A 750 8.55 17.78 -27.53
C GLU A 750 8.00 16.67 -26.60
N ARG A 751 7.12 17.00 -25.64
CA ARG A 751 6.75 16.11 -24.51
C ARG A 751 5.26 16.05 -24.19
N CYS A 752 4.45 16.97 -24.72
CA CYS A 752 2.99 16.95 -24.55
C CYS A 752 2.33 15.91 -25.46
N GLU A 753 1.09 15.50 -25.17
CA GLU A 753 0.32 14.57 -26.01
C GLU A 753 -1.06 15.14 -26.35
N GLY A 754 -1.66 14.68 -27.45
CA GLY A 754 -3.01 15.09 -27.86
C GLY A 754 -3.19 16.62 -27.93
N GLU A 755 -4.27 17.13 -27.36
CA GLU A 755 -4.60 18.56 -27.37
C GLU A 755 -3.55 19.44 -26.66
N GLU A 756 -2.83 18.92 -25.67
CA GLU A 756 -1.75 19.69 -25.02
C GLU A 756 -0.61 20.00 -26.00
N PHE A 757 -0.33 19.06 -26.91
CA PHE A 757 0.68 19.26 -27.93
C PHE A 757 0.26 20.32 -28.94
N GLU A 758 -0.96 20.21 -29.46
CA GLU A 758 -1.48 21.16 -30.45
C GLU A 758 -1.42 22.59 -29.91
N ARG A 759 -1.90 22.79 -28.69
CA ARG A 759 -1.88 24.11 -28.02
C ARG A 759 -0.47 24.61 -27.74
N SER A 760 0.43 23.74 -27.30
CA SER A 760 1.83 24.12 -27.07
C SER A 760 2.52 24.56 -28.36
N VAL A 761 2.21 23.90 -29.48
CA VAL A 761 2.73 24.26 -30.81
C VAL A 761 2.09 25.56 -31.31
N TYR A 762 0.81 25.79 -31.05
CA TYR A 762 0.17 27.08 -31.36
C TYR A 762 0.82 28.23 -30.58
N GLU A 763 1.09 28.07 -29.29
CA GLU A 763 1.85 29.05 -28.48
C GLU A 763 3.27 29.28 -29.02
N LEU A 764 3.96 28.23 -29.48
CA LEU A 764 5.26 28.38 -30.14
C LEU A 764 5.14 29.24 -31.41
N GLY A 765 4.09 29.02 -32.18
CA GLY A 765 3.74 29.84 -33.34
C GLY A 765 3.50 31.30 -32.97
N LEU A 766 2.75 31.55 -31.90
CA LEU A 766 2.48 32.89 -31.38
C LEU A 766 3.76 33.59 -30.91
N LEU A 767 4.64 32.88 -30.20
CA LEU A 767 5.95 33.40 -29.78
C LEU A 767 6.84 33.72 -30.99
N CYS A 768 6.84 32.87 -32.03
CA CYS A 768 7.54 33.15 -33.28
C CYS A 768 7.03 34.45 -33.93
N GLN A 769 5.71 34.64 -34.00
CA GLN A 769 5.11 35.86 -34.55
C GLN A 769 5.55 37.11 -33.78
N ARG A 770 5.47 37.07 -32.44
CA ARG A 770 5.95 38.16 -31.57
C ARG A 770 7.43 38.45 -31.77
N ALA A 771 8.27 37.43 -31.87
CA ALA A 771 9.72 37.57 -32.09
C ALA A 771 10.05 38.19 -33.47
N MET A 772 9.38 37.74 -34.54
CA MET A 772 9.55 38.30 -35.89
C MET A 772 9.15 39.78 -35.98
N LEU A 773 8.23 40.20 -35.13
CA LEU A 773 7.74 41.58 -35.07
C LEU A 773 8.52 42.47 -34.11
N TYR A 774 9.44 41.90 -33.32
CA TYR A 774 10.19 42.60 -32.30
C TYR A 774 11.19 43.63 -32.87
N ARG A 775 11.56 44.61 -32.04
CA ARG A 775 12.42 45.75 -32.44
C ARG A 775 13.87 45.35 -32.71
N ASP A 776 14.40 44.36 -31.98
CA ASP A 776 15.78 43.89 -32.12
C ASP A 776 15.94 42.91 -33.31
N ALA A 777 16.97 43.14 -34.13
CA ALA A 777 17.29 42.31 -35.29
C ALA A 777 17.72 40.88 -34.93
N ALA A 778 18.41 40.68 -33.80
CA ALA A 778 18.84 39.35 -33.36
C ALA A 778 17.64 38.46 -33.02
N ILE A 779 16.68 39.01 -32.27
CA ILE A 779 15.44 38.32 -31.87
C ILE A 779 14.56 38.03 -33.09
N ARG A 780 14.48 38.95 -34.06
CA ARG A 780 13.79 38.70 -35.33
C ARG A 780 14.40 37.51 -36.07
N THR A 781 15.73 37.49 -36.17
CA THR A 781 16.46 36.40 -36.83
C THR A 781 16.19 35.07 -36.14
N LEU A 782 16.18 35.04 -34.80
CA LEU A 782 15.82 33.87 -34.00
C LEU A 782 14.40 33.38 -34.30
N GLY A 783 13.43 34.30 -34.39
CA GLY A 783 12.04 33.98 -34.76
C GLY A 783 11.95 33.34 -36.15
N PHE A 784 12.57 33.94 -37.17
CA PHE A 784 12.58 33.40 -38.53
C PHE A 784 13.32 32.05 -38.64
N GLN A 785 14.43 31.88 -37.91
CA GLN A 785 15.16 30.61 -37.85
C GLN A 785 14.31 29.50 -37.24
N THR A 786 13.58 29.82 -36.16
CA THR A 786 12.69 28.86 -35.48
C THR A 786 11.53 28.45 -36.39
N VAL A 787 10.87 29.41 -37.06
CA VAL A 787 9.84 29.11 -38.07
C VAL A 787 10.39 28.23 -39.19
N SER A 788 11.57 28.58 -39.72
CA SER A 788 12.23 27.80 -40.76
C SER A 788 12.53 26.36 -40.32
N SER A 789 12.82 26.14 -39.05
CA SER A 789 12.99 24.80 -38.47
C SER A 789 11.67 24.04 -38.40
N LEU A 790 10.58 24.69 -37.95
CA LEU A 790 9.25 24.09 -37.82
C LEU A 790 8.62 23.71 -39.16
N LEU A 791 8.88 24.48 -40.22
CA LEU A 791 8.39 24.20 -41.56
C LEU A 791 9.12 23.03 -42.23
N LYS A 792 10.41 22.81 -41.93
CA LYS A 792 11.20 21.72 -42.50
C LYS A 792 10.89 20.35 -41.91
N SER A 793 10.63 20.29 -40.61
CA SER A 793 10.44 19.03 -39.89
C SER A 793 9.57 19.21 -38.66
N ASP A 794 8.81 18.17 -38.31
CA ASP A 794 8.13 18.07 -37.01
C ASP A 794 9.13 18.35 -35.88
N ILE A 795 8.73 19.20 -34.94
CA ILE A 795 9.56 19.61 -33.80
C ILE A 795 10.08 18.40 -33.01
N ARG A 796 9.31 17.32 -32.94
CA ARG A 796 9.71 16.12 -32.23
C ARG A 796 10.70 15.24 -33.00
N ALA A 797 10.81 15.41 -34.32
CA ALA A 797 11.64 14.56 -35.17
C ALA A 797 13.12 14.55 -34.77
N LYS A 798 13.62 15.67 -34.21
CA LYS A 798 15.00 15.82 -33.72
C LYS A 798 15.23 15.05 -32.41
N LYS A 799 14.33 15.15 -31.45
CA LYS A 799 14.41 14.34 -30.21
C LYS A 799 14.29 12.85 -30.52
N PHE A 800 13.46 12.49 -31.50
CA PHE A 800 13.27 11.11 -31.91
C PHE A 800 14.41 10.55 -32.77
N SER A 801 15.28 11.38 -33.37
CA SER A 801 16.52 10.84 -33.95
C SER A 801 17.46 10.33 -32.87
N ASP A 802 17.49 10.99 -31.71
CA ASP A 802 18.36 10.58 -30.61
C ASP A 802 17.82 9.31 -29.93
N LEU A 803 16.49 9.19 -29.81
CA LEU A 803 15.81 8.01 -29.24
C LEU A 803 15.66 6.82 -30.20
N ARG A 804 15.89 7.01 -31.51
CA ARG A 804 15.70 6.00 -32.57
C ARG A 804 16.57 4.76 -32.40
N SER A 805 17.68 4.85 -31.67
CA SER A 805 18.51 3.70 -31.31
C SER A 805 17.82 2.74 -30.32
N ALA A 806 16.80 3.20 -29.60
CA ALA A 806 16.11 2.50 -28.52
C ALA A 806 14.60 2.29 -28.77
N ARG A 807 14.08 2.68 -29.94
CA ARG A 807 12.65 2.58 -30.33
C ARG A 807 12.52 2.06 -31.78
N PRO A 808 11.44 1.32 -32.12
CA PRO A 808 11.11 0.97 -33.51
C PRO A 808 10.88 2.21 -34.39
N SER A 809 11.17 2.09 -35.70
CA SER A 809 11.06 3.21 -36.66
C SER A 809 9.67 3.84 -36.75
N ASP A 810 8.62 3.05 -36.51
CA ASP A 810 7.22 3.44 -36.71
C ASP A 810 6.52 3.81 -35.39
N TRP A 811 7.26 3.88 -34.29
CA TRP A 811 6.71 4.04 -32.92
C TRP A 811 5.93 5.35 -32.71
N MET A 812 6.29 6.42 -33.44
CA MET A 812 5.82 7.80 -33.18
C MET A 812 5.28 8.50 -34.43
N TYR A 813 4.86 7.72 -35.44
CA TYR A 813 4.33 8.26 -36.69
C TYR A 813 2.85 7.90 -36.82
N SER A 814 1.97 8.65 -36.16
CA SER A 814 0.55 8.58 -36.46
C SER A 814 0.25 9.34 -37.76
N PRO A 815 -0.58 8.79 -38.67
CA PRO A 815 -0.97 9.48 -39.90
C PRO A 815 -1.73 10.77 -39.61
N ASP A 816 -2.58 10.78 -38.58
CA ASP A 816 -3.39 11.94 -38.19
C ASP A 816 -2.52 13.13 -37.75
N GLN A 817 -1.45 12.89 -36.99
CA GLN A 817 -0.51 13.94 -36.58
C GLN A 817 0.23 14.54 -37.78
N ARG A 818 0.56 13.73 -38.80
CA ARG A 818 1.21 14.23 -40.02
C ARG A 818 0.28 15.17 -40.79
N ASP A 819 -0.98 14.78 -40.96
CA ASP A 819 -1.98 15.59 -41.65
C ASP A 819 -2.26 16.90 -40.88
N TRP A 820 -2.34 16.83 -39.56
CA TRP A 820 -2.45 18.01 -38.70
C TRP A 820 -1.23 18.92 -38.82
N TRP A 821 -0.01 18.37 -38.77
CA TRP A 821 1.24 19.15 -38.88
C TRP A 821 1.33 19.86 -40.22
N VAL A 822 0.91 19.22 -41.32
CA VAL A 822 0.84 19.85 -42.64
C VAL A 822 -0.12 21.05 -42.61
N LYS A 823 -1.33 20.90 -42.04
CA LYS A 823 -2.28 22.01 -41.90
C LYS A 823 -1.73 23.16 -41.05
N PHE A 824 -1.06 22.85 -39.94
CA PHE A 824 -0.40 23.85 -39.09
C PHE A 824 0.74 24.57 -39.83
N SER A 825 1.64 23.82 -40.46
CA SER A 825 2.80 24.38 -41.17
C SER A 825 2.39 25.29 -42.33
N ASN A 826 1.29 24.97 -43.03
CA ASN A 826 0.72 25.83 -44.07
C ASN A 826 0.21 27.16 -43.49
N GLN A 827 -0.48 27.13 -42.35
CA GLN A 827 -0.97 28.34 -41.68
C GLN A 827 0.19 29.18 -41.14
N LEU A 828 1.19 28.57 -40.48
CA LEU A 828 2.37 29.26 -39.98
C LEU A 828 3.21 29.87 -41.10
N GLY A 829 3.42 29.13 -42.20
CA GLY A 829 4.15 29.59 -43.37
C GLY A 829 3.45 30.79 -44.04
N TRP A 830 2.12 30.76 -44.12
CA TRP A 830 1.32 31.88 -44.63
C TRP A 830 1.50 33.15 -43.77
N VAL A 831 1.36 33.04 -42.43
CA VAL A 831 1.56 34.19 -41.53
C VAL A 831 3.00 34.74 -41.61
N ALA A 832 4.00 33.85 -41.61
CA ALA A 832 5.40 34.26 -41.69
C ALA A 832 5.73 34.97 -43.01
N TRP A 833 5.14 34.53 -44.12
CA TRP A 833 5.31 35.19 -45.42
C TRP A 833 4.75 36.62 -45.41
N HIS A 834 3.55 36.82 -44.86
CA HIS A 834 2.95 38.17 -44.76
C HIS A 834 3.71 39.11 -43.84
N ILE A 835 4.21 38.61 -42.70
CA ILE A 835 5.08 39.39 -41.81
C ILE A 835 6.38 39.78 -42.51
N ALA A 836 7.01 38.85 -43.26
CA ALA A 836 8.22 39.12 -44.02
C ALA A 836 7.98 40.09 -45.19
N ASN A 837 6.84 39.98 -45.88
CA ASN A 837 6.48 40.83 -47.01
C ASN A 837 6.27 42.31 -46.61
N ASN A 838 5.75 42.55 -45.41
CA ASN A 838 5.50 43.90 -44.91
C ASN A 838 6.75 44.58 -44.30
N ARG A 839 7.94 43.94 -44.37
CA ARG A 839 9.19 44.47 -43.81
C ARG A 839 10.33 44.53 -44.81
N VAL A 840 11.15 45.57 -44.69
CA VAL A 840 12.32 45.83 -45.56
C VAL A 840 13.42 44.77 -45.38
N ASP A 841 13.64 44.30 -44.14
CA ASP A 841 14.66 43.28 -43.80
C ASP A 841 14.21 41.83 -44.11
N GLY A 842 12.96 41.62 -44.53
CA GLY A 842 12.34 40.30 -44.70
C GLY A 842 12.52 39.66 -46.09
N ASN A 843 13.27 40.29 -46.99
CA ASN A 843 13.38 39.85 -48.39
C ASN A 843 14.04 38.48 -48.56
N ASP A 844 15.03 38.15 -47.72
CA ASP A 844 15.73 36.87 -47.80
C ASP A 844 14.86 35.72 -47.27
N THR A 845 14.14 35.94 -46.16
CA THR A 845 13.20 34.96 -45.60
C THR A 845 11.99 34.76 -46.51
N LYS A 846 11.51 35.82 -47.16
CA LYS A 846 10.45 35.76 -48.17
C LYS A 846 10.82 34.86 -49.35
N LYS A 847 11.99 35.07 -49.97
CA LYS A 847 12.48 34.21 -51.07
C LYS A 847 12.61 32.75 -50.64
N LEU A 848 13.02 32.53 -49.39
CA LEU A 848 13.21 31.20 -48.82
C LEU A 848 11.86 30.47 -48.63
N LEU A 849 10.84 31.16 -48.12
CA LEU A 849 9.47 30.62 -48.01
C LEU A 849 8.82 30.35 -49.37
N GLU A 850 9.03 31.23 -50.36
CA GLU A 850 8.56 31.05 -51.74
C GLU A 850 9.23 29.83 -52.40
N SER A 851 10.51 29.58 -52.12
CA SER A 851 11.24 28.41 -52.64
C SER A 851 10.70 27.08 -52.13
N TRP A 852 10.03 27.08 -50.98
CA TRP A 852 9.41 25.89 -50.39
C TRP A 852 7.94 25.70 -50.78
N GLY A 853 7.41 26.58 -51.65
CA GLY A 853 6.05 26.46 -52.17
C GLY A 853 4.96 26.87 -51.19
N TYR A 854 5.28 27.62 -50.12
CA TYR A 854 4.26 28.13 -49.21
C TYR A 854 3.43 29.22 -49.90
N PRO A 855 2.08 29.16 -49.81
CA PRO A 855 1.21 29.87 -50.71
C PRO A 855 1.04 31.34 -50.35
N LYS A 856 0.85 32.17 -51.40
CA LYS A 856 0.44 33.58 -51.31
C LYS A 856 -0.96 33.74 -50.69
N ALA A 857 -1.82 32.73 -50.86
CA ALA A 857 -3.18 32.68 -50.35
C ALA A 857 -3.51 31.27 -49.82
N LEU A 858 -4.05 31.16 -48.61
CA LEU A 858 -4.72 29.94 -48.16
C LEU A 858 -5.89 29.65 -49.11
N SER A 859 -6.28 28.39 -49.32
CA SER A 859 -7.37 28.04 -50.23
C SER A 859 -8.72 28.58 -49.72
N TRP A 860 -9.18 29.71 -50.26
CA TRP A 860 -10.54 30.20 -50.04
C TRP A 860 -11.49 29.30 -50.83
N GLN A 861 -12.30 28.47 -50.16
CA GLN A 861 -13.44 27.85 -50.86
C GLN A 861 -14.47 28.95 -51.16
N ALA A 862 -14.82 29.09 -52.43
CA ALA A 862 -15.62 30.18 -53.00
C ALA A 862 -17.12 30.15 -52.63
N ASN A 863 -17.50 29.59 -51.48
CA ASN A 863 -18.90 29.46 -51.06
C ASN A 863 -19.18 30.27 -49.78
N LEU A 864 -18.92 31.57 -49.79
CA LEU A 864 -19.64 32.50 -48.92
C LEU A 864 -20.82 33.05 -49.72
N THR A 865 -21.91 32.29 -49.79
CA THR A 865 -23.20 32.83 -50.23
C THR A 865 -23.80 33.63 -49.08
N TYR A 866 -23.42 34.89 -48.95
CA TYR A 866 -24.23 35.89 -48.24
C TYR A 866 -24.30 37.16 -49.08
N ALA A 867 -25.53 37.59 -49.33
CA ALA A 867 -25.86 38.76 -50.12
C ALA A 867 -25.38 40.04 -49.41
N ASP A 868 -24.87 40.97 -50.23
CA ASP A 868 -24.78 42.41 -50.00
C ASP A 868 -23.49 43.08 -49.46
N SER A 869 -22.36 42.39 -49.24
CA SER A 869 -21.06 43.09 -49.15
C SER A 869 -19.91 42.36 -49.85
N CYS A 870 -19.50 42.88 -51.02
CA CYS A 870 -18.31 42.44 -51.73
C CYS A 870 -17.05 42.98 -51.02
N ILE A 871 -16.53 42.27 -50.02
CA ILE A 871 -15.17 42.47 -49.55
C ILE A 871 -14.24 41.71 -50.50
N ASP A 872 -13.27 42.39 -51.10
CA ASP A 872 -12.26 41.77 -51.95
C ASP A 872 -11.30 40.91 -51.09
N GLN A 873 -10.89 39.76 -51.64
CA GLN A 873 -10.04 38.79 -50.98
C GLN A 873 -8.72 39.40 -50.45
N GLU A 874 -8.23 40.45 -51.11
CA GLU A 874 -7.00 41.14 -50.73
C GLU A 874 -7.17 42.01 -49.48
N THR A 875 -8.28 42.74 -49.36
CA THR A 875 -8.62 43.52 -48.16
C THR A 875 -8.92 42.62 -46.97
N ALA A 876 -9.61 41.50 -47.18
CA ALA A 876 -9.83 40.50 -46.13
C ALA A 876 -8.52 39.90 -45.59
N GLN A 877 -7.56 39.59 -46.45
CA GLN A 877 -6.24 39.11 -46.03
C GLN A 877 -5.44 40.19 -45.28
N LYS A 878 -5.51 41.45 -45.72
CA LYS A 878 -4.87 42.58 -45.02
C LYS A 878 -5.45 42.80 -43.63
N LEU A 879 -6.77 42.72 -43.47
CA LEU A 879 -7.46 42.80 -42.18
C LEU A 879 -7.07 41.63 -41.26
N LEU A 880 -7.02 40.40 -41.78
CA LEU A 880 -6.60 39.22 -41.01
C LEU A 880 -5.16 39.37 -40.49
N VAL A 881 -4.25 39.85 -41.35
CA VAL A 881 -2.87 40.16 -40.94
C VAL A 881 -2.85 41.29 -39.90
N GLY A 882 -3.72 42.29 -40.03
CA GLY A 882 -3.91 43.37 -39.05
C GLY A 882 -4.23 42.85 -37.65
N TYR A 883 -5.19 41.93 -37.50
CA TYR A 883 -5.58 41.35 -36.20
C TYR A 883 -4.54 40.38 -35.62
N LEU A 884 -3.67 39.80 -36.46
CA LEU A 884 -2.55 38.97 -36.01
C LEU A 884 -1.37 39.81 -35.50
N LEU A 885 -1.34 41.12 -35.75
CA LEU A 885 -0.28 42.02 -35.31
C LEU A 885 -0.54 42.56 -33.89
N PRO A 886 0.47 42.58 -32.99
CA PRO A 886 0.33 42.91 -31.57
C PRO A 886 0.10 44.40 -31.28
N LYS A 887 0.01 45.26 -32.31
CA LYS A 887 -0.39 46.65 -32.19
C LYS A 887 -1.41 46.95 -33.26
N ILE A 888 -2.67 46.99 -32.85
CA ILE A 888 -3.71 47.68 -33.58
C ILE A 888 -3.33 49.16 -33.49
N ASP A 889 -2.74 49.72 -34.55
CA ASP A 889 -2.43 51.15 -34.60
C ASP A 889 -3.72 51.96 -34.41
N LYS A 890 -3.61 53.15 -33.80
CA LYS A 890 -4.75 54.07 -33.59
C LYS A 890 -5.59 54.30 -34.86
N GLU A 891 -4.98 54.21 -36.05
CA GLU A 891 -5.66 54.29 -37.36
C GLU A 891 -6.68 53.16 -37.59
N PHE A 892 -6.42 51.96 -37.07
CA PHE A 892 -7.34 50.82 -37.20
C PHE A 892 -8.62 51.01 -36.35
N HIS A 893 -8.50 51.79 -35.27
CA HIS A 893 -9.63 52.14 -34.41
C HIS A 893 -10.50 53.26 -35.02
N GLU A 894 -9.90 54.15 -35.82
CA GLU A 894 -10.67 55.13 -36.61
C GLU A 894 -11.44 54.47 -37.77
N ILE A 895 -10.92 53.36 -38.32
CA ILE A 895 -11.63 52.53 -39.31
C ILE A 895 -12.81 51.78 -38.65
N SER A 896 -12.63 51.24 -37.44
CA SER A 896 -13.70 50.51 -36.74
C SER A 896 -14.87 51.41 -36.28
N GLN A 897 -14.62 52.69 -35.99
CA GLN A 897 -15.67 53.65 -35.62
C GLN A 897 -16.48 54.17 -36.82
N GLY A 898 -16.04 53.92 -38.07
CA GLY A 898 -16.65 54.46 -39.29
C GLY A 898 -17.85 53.70 -39.88
N GLY A 899 -18.43 52.72 -39.16
CA GLY A 899 -19.56 51.90 -39.65
C GLY A 899 -19.22 50.44 -39.96
N ILE A 900 -18.16 49.91 -39.35
CA ILE A 900 -17.59 48.57 -39.61
C ILE A 900 -17.76 47.67 -38.37
N GLU A 901 -18.98 47.53 -37.85
CA GLU A 901 -19.29 46.49 -36.83
C GLU A 901 -19.53 45.11 -37.48
N ILE A 902 -19.76 45.06 -38.80
CA ILE A 902 -20.19 43.86 -39.55
C ILE A 902 -19.00 42.98 -40.01
N GLU A 903 -17.76 43.49 -39.94
CA GLU A 903 -16.60 42.81 -40.53
C GLU A 903 -15.88 41.83 -39.60
N TRP A 904 -15.89 42.02 -38.28
CA TRP A 904 -15.07 41.18 -37.39
C TRP A 904 -15.61 39.75 -37.21
N GLY A 905 -16.92 39.62 -36.98
CA GLY A 905 -17.59 38.33 -36.86
C GLY A 905 -17.55 37.49 -38.15
N THR A 906 -17.57 38.15 -39.31
CA THR A 906 -17.54 37.47 -40.63
C THR A 906 -16.17 36.87 -40.94
N PHE A 907 -15.06 37.47 -40.48
CA PHE A 907 -13.73 36.86 -40.62
C PHE A 907 -13.54 35.65 -39.70
N LEU A 908 -13.92 35.76 -38.42
CA LEU A 908 -13.86 34.64 -37.49
C LEU A 908 -14.71 33.45 -37.98
N GLU A 909 -15.88 33.73 -38.55
CA GLU A 909 -16.73 32.75 -39.22
C GLU A 909 -15.97 31.99 -40.31
N TRP A 910 -15.27 32.70 -41.19
CA TRP A 910 -14.50 32.08 -42.28
C TRP A 910 -13.36 31.19 -41.77
N VAL A 911 -12.56 31.69 -40.81
CA VAL A 911 -11.43 30.92 -40.25
C VAL A 911 -11.94 29.63 -39.60
N PHE A 912 -13.06 29.73 -38.87
CA PHE A 912 -13.68 28.60 -38.20
C PHE A 912 -14.27 27.58 -39.17
N GLN A 913 -15.04 28.03 -40.18
CA GLN A 913 -15.65 27.16 -41.20
C GLN A 913 -14.63 26.39 -42.05
N ASN A 914 -13.47 27.00 -42.34
CA ASN A 914 -12.41 26.36 -43.11
C ASN A 914 -11.49 25.46 -42.25
N GLY A 915 -11.77 25.30 -40.96
CA GLY A 915 -11.00 24.44 -40.06
C GLY A 915 -9.56 24.91 -39.87
N HIS A 916 -9.32 26.23 -39.92
CA HIS A 916 -7.99 26.82 -39.71
C HIS A 916 -7.70 27.00 -38.21
N SER A 917 -7.52 25.87 -37.51
CA SER A 917 -7.41 25.82 -36.04
C SER A 917 -6.29 26.69 -35.45
N ALA A 918 -5.12 26.77 -36.12
CA ALA A 918 -4.00 27.58 -35.62
C ALA A 918 -4.28 29.08 -35.74
N LEU A 919 -4.87 29.51 -36.86
CA LEU A 919 -5.30 30.89 -37.05
C LEU A 919 -6.41 31.28 -36.05
N THR A 920 -7.42 30.42 -35.84
CA THR A 920 -8.45 30.66 -34.83
C THR A 920 -7.82 30.83 -33.45
N TYR A 921 -6.88 29.96 -33.08
CA TYR A 921 -6.17 30.05 -31.81
C TYR A 921 -5.41 31.37 -31.66
N TRP A 922 -4.60 31.77 -32.65
CA TRP A 922 -3.81 33.00 -32.57
C TRP A 922 -4.66 34.26 -32.53
N ILE A 923 -5.76 34.31 -33.28
CA ILE A 923 -6.69 35.44 -33.23
C ILE A 923 -7.29 35.53 -31.83
N LEU A 924 -7.86 34.44 -31.30
CA LEU A 924 -8.47 34.44 -29.97
C LEU A 924 -7.46 34.77 -28.86
N ALA A 925 -6.23 34.25 -28.94
CA ALA A 925 -5.15 34.59 -28.01
C ALA A 925 -4.83 36.09 -28.01
N ASN A 926 -4.65 36.68 -29.20
CA ASN A 926 -4.44 38.12 -29.34
C ASN A 926 -5.64 38.93 -28.81
N CYS A 927 -6.87 38.47 -29.02
CA CYS A 927 -8.06 39.14 -28.50
C CYS A 927 -8.08 39.18 -26.98
N ALA A 928 -7.69 38.06 -26.35
CA ALA A 928 -7.57 37.98 -24.91
C ALA A 928 -6.45 38.90 -24.39
N ASP A 929 -5.30 38.99 -25.07
CA ASP A 929 -4.24 39.93 -24.69
C ASP A 929 -4.71 41.40 -24.78
N ILE A 930 -5.42 41.76 -25.86
CA ILE A 930 -5.94 43.11 -26.10
C ILE A 930 -7.10 43.45 -25.16
N SER A 931 -7.82 42.45 -24.63
CA SER A 931 -8.98 42.67 -23.77
C SER A 931 -8.68 43.39 -22.46
N GLN A 932 -7.42 43.43 -22.02
CA GLN A 932 -6.99 44.23 -20.87
C GLN A 932 -7.23 45.73 -21.11
N ASP A 933 -6.99 46.19 -22.34
CA ASP A 933 -7.21 47.56 -22.76
C ASP A 933 -8.62 47.77 -23.36
N TYR A 934 -9.19 46.72 -23.95
CA TYR A 934 -10.46 46.76 -24.68
C TYR A 934 -11.38 45.58 -24.34
N PRO A 935 -12.12 45.63 -23.21
CA PRO A 935 -12.96 44.52 -22.73
C PRO A 935 -14.03 44.05 -23.74
N HIS A 936 -14.53 44.95 -24.60
CA HIS A 936 -15.52 44.62 -25.64
C HIS A 936 -15.05 43.52 -26.61
N MET A 937 -13.75 43.45 -26.91
CA MET A 937 -13.21 42.43 -27.82
C MET A 937 -13.27 41.03 -27.21
N ALA A 938 -13.06 40.90 -25.89
CA ALA A 938 -13.24 39.63 -25.20
C ALA A 938 -14.71 39.20 -25.21
N MET A 939 -15.63 40.12 -24.90
CA MET A 939 -17.06 39.86 -24.92
C MET A 939 -17.53 39.34 -26.29
N GLU A 940 -17.17 40.01 -27.39
CA GLU A 940 -17.49 39.57 -28.76
C GLU A 940 -16.89 38.21 -29.11
N ALA A 941 -15.64 37.95 -28.69
CA ALA A 941 -14.99 36.66 -28.90
C ALA A 941 -15.68 35.52 -28.13
N PHE A 942 -16.15 35.76 -26.90
CA PHE A 942 -16.94 34.80 -26.13
C PHE A 942 -18.31 34.53 -26.76
N VAL A 943 -19.01 35.58 -27.21
CA VAL A 943 -20.29 35.45 -27.94
C VAL A 943 -20.11 34.61 -29.19
N PHE A 944 -19.07 34.88 -29.99
CA PHE A 944 -18.75 34.10 -31.19
C PHE A 944 -18.47 32.63 -30.85
N ALA A 945 -17.58 32.38 -29.88
CA ALA A 945 -17.20 31.03 -29.48
C ALA A 945 -18.40 30.20 -28.98
N ALA A 946 -19.29 30.83 -28.20
CA ALA A 946 -20.49 30.24 -27.68
C ALA A 946 -21.54 29.93 -28.77
N LYS A 947 -21.79 30.88 -29.70
CA LYS A 947 -22.68 30.66 -30.86
C LYS A 947 -22.25 29.49 -31.73
N LYS A 948 -20.95 29.23 -31.80
CA LYS A 948 -20.39 28.07 -32.54
C LYS A 948 -20.35 26.78 -31.75
N GLY A 949 -20.69 26.80 -30.46
CA GLY A 949 -20.59 25.63 -29.58
C GLY A 949 -19.15 25.12 -29.45
N SER A 950 -18.16 26.02 -29.48
CA SER A 950 -16.74 25.65 -29.45
C SER A 950 -16.15 25.77 -28.05
N ASP A 951 -16.07 24.64 -27.32
CA ASP A 951 -15.38 24.57 -26.02
C ASP A 951 -13.94 25.05 -26.12
N SER A 952 -13.23 24.62 -27.17
CA SER A 952 -11.83 24.97 -27.38
C SER A 952 -11.62 26.47 -27.52
N ALA A 953 -12.55 27.20 -28.15
CA ALA A 953 -12.42 28.64 -28.34
C ALA A 953 -12.65 29.39 -27.02
N ILE A 954 -13.68 29.02 -26.25
CA ILE A 954 -13.95 29.59 -24.92
C ILE A 954 -12.76 29.33 -23.98
N LEU A 955 -12.26 28.09 -23.95
CA LEU A 955 -11.11 27.72 -23.12
C LEU A 955 -9.82 28.43 -23.56
N THR A 956 -9.62 28.69 -24.85
CA THR A 956 -8.47 29.47 -25.35
C THR A 956 -8.49 30.89 -24.79
N LEU A 957 -9.63 31.58 -24.89
CA LEU A 957 -9.81 32.93 -24.34
C LEU A 957 -9.54 32.96 -22.82
N ARG A 958 -10.13 32.02 -22.07
CA ARG A 958 -9.96 31.94 -20.61
C ARG A 958 -8.52 31.61 -20.20
N ARG A 959 -7.87 30.65 -20.86
CA ARG A 959 -6.44 30.33 -20.62
C ARG A 959 -5.54 31.53 -20.90
N HIS A 960 -5.91 32.34 -21.89
CA HIS A 960 -5.24 33.59 -22.17
C HIS A 960 -5.55 34.74 -21.20
N GLY A 961 -6.46 34.53 -20.25
CA GLY A 961 -6.78 35.46 -19.17
C GLY A 961 -7.92 36.43 -19.49
N ALA A 962 -8.66 36.21 -20.58
CA ALA A 962 -9.87 36.97 -20.85
C ALA A 962 -10.94 36.62 -19.81
N ASP A 963 -11.55 37.66 -19.23
CA ASP A 963 -12.67 37.52 -18.32
C ASP A 963 -13.95 37.21 -19.09
N ILE A 964 -14.58 36.07 -18.78
CA ILE A 964 -15.83 35.63 -19.42
C ILE A 964 -16.99 36.60 -19.15
N ASN A 965 -16.89 37.38 -18.07
CA ASN A 965 -17.87 38.37 -17.67
C ASN A 965 -17.51 39.80 -18.13
N SER A 966 -16.51 39.97 -19.00
CA SER A 966 -16.14 41.29 -19.54
C SER A 966 -17.34 41.99 -20.19
N SER A 967 -17.53 43.29 -19.90
CA SER A 967 -18.65 44.08 -20.41
C SER A 967 -18.31 44.84 -21.70
N GLY A 968 -19.29 44.96 -22.61
CA GLY A 968 -19.17 45.79 -23.82
C GLY A 968 -19.23 47.31 -23.58
N LEU A 969 -18.80 48.09 -24.58
CA LEU A 969 -18.65 49.57 -24.51
C LEU A 969 -19.95 50.37 -24.39
N ASN A 970 -21.07 49.89 -24.97
CA ASN A 970 -22.25 50.74 -25.19
C ASN A 970 -23.48 50.35 -24.36
N GLU A 971 -23.53 49.16 -23.75
CA GLU A 971 -24.72 48.66 -23.03
C GLU A 971 -24.41 47.98 -21.69
N ASN A 972 -23.17 48.04 -21.18
CA ASN A 972 -22.81 47.39 -19.91
C ASN A 972 -23.22 45.89 -19.88
N CYS A 973 -23.24 45.27 -21.06
CA CYS A 973 -23.79 43.94 -21.33
C CYS A 973 -22.66 42.91 -21.36
N THR A 974 -22.85 41.79 -20.66
CA THR A 974 -21.92 40.64 -20.66
C THR A 974 -22.22 39.73 -21.86
N ALA A 975 -21.28 38.84 -22.19
CA ALA A 975 -21.46 37.88 -23.29
C ALA A 975 -22.69 37.00 -23.08
N LEU A 976 -22.99 36.62 -21.83
CA LEU A 976 -24.18 35.84 -21.49
C LEU A 976 -25.47 36.63 -21.76
N VAL A 977 -25.55 37.88 -21.29
CA VAL A 977 -26.74 38.73 -21.49
C VAL A 977 -27.00 38.96 -22.98
N ARG A 978 -25.96 39.16 -23.80
CA ARG A 978 -26.10 39.29 -25.26
C ARG A 978 -26.68 38.02 -25.91
N LEU A 979 -26.26 36.84 -25.46
CA LEU A 979 -26.78 35.58 -25.99
C LEU A 979 -28.23 35.35 -25.58
N VAL A 980 -28.58 35.69 -24.35
CA VAL A 980 -29.98 35.68 -23.89
C VAL A 980 -30.83 36.66 -24.70
N ALA A 981 -30.35 37.89 -24.89
CA ALA A 981 -31.04 38.91 -25.69
C ALA A 981 -31.26 38.48 -27.15
N THR A 982 -30.32 37.72 -27.73
CA THR A 982 -30.44 37.16 -29.08
C THR A 982 -31.16 35.81 -29.14
N ASN A 983 -31.73 35.36 -28.01
CA ASN A 983 -32.47 34.12 -27.88
C ASN A 983 -31.63 32.84 -28.19
N ASP A 984 -30.33 32.89 -27.99
CA ASP A 984 -29.43 31.75 -28.19
C ASP A 984 -29.25 30.93 -26.92
N LYS A 985 -30.15 29.96 -26.73
CA LYS A 985 -30.10 29.02 -25.61
C LYS A 985 -28.81 28.21 -25.58
N LYS A 986 -28.34 27.72 -26.74
CA LYS A 986 -27.16 26.85 -26.81
C LYS A 986 -25.90 27.62 -26.46
N GLY A 987 -25.74 28.82 -27.01
CA GLY A 987 -24.64 29.70 -26.64
C GLY A 987 -24.66 30.07 -25.15
N SER A 988 -25.86 30.37 -24.61
CA SER A 988 -26.01 30.69 -23.19
C SER A 988 -25.61 29.52 -22.28
N GLU A 989 -26.05 28.30 -22.61
CA GLU A 989 -25.68 27.07 -21.89
C GLU A 989 -24.15 26.85 -21.92
N MET A 990 -23.52 27.06 -23.08
CA MET A 990 -22.07 26.94 -23.22
C MET A 990 -21.33 27.90 -22.29
N LEU A 991 -21.69 29.19 -22.26
CA LEU A 991 -21.03 30.14 -21.35
C LEU A 991 -21.24 29.78 -19.88
N LEU A 992 -22.45 29.35 -19.50
CA LEU A 992 -22.78 28.96 -18.12
C LEU A 992 -22.00 27.72 -17.66
N VAL A 993 -21.88 26.70 -18.52
CA VAL A 993 -21.07 25.49 -18.23
C VAL A 993 -19.58 25.84 -18.08
N HIS A 994 -19.11 26.86 -18.79
CA HIS A 994 -17.75 27.39 -18.69
C HIS A 994 -17.57 28.46 -17.60
N GLY A 995 -18.55 28.64 -16.71
CA GLY A 995 -18.42 29.47 -15.52
C GLY A 995 -18.64 30.96 -15.74
N ALA A 996 -19.42 31.35 -16.76
CA ALA A 996 -20.02 32.68 -16.80
C ALA A 996 -20.93 32.86 -15.58
N ASP A 997 -20.86 34.02 -14.94
CA ASP A 997 -21.72 34.32 -13.81
C ASP A 997 -23.12 34.70 -14.34
N VAL A 998 -24.11 33.94 -13.90
CA VAL A 998 -25.51 34.10 -14.30
C VAL A 998 -26.13 35.39 -13.77
N ASN A 999 -25.57 35.94 -12.69
CA ASN A 999 -26.05 37.13 -12.00
C ASN A 999 -25.18 38.37 -12.27
N GLU A 1000 -24.05 38.25 -12.96
CA GLU A 1000 -23.17 39.40 -13.24
C GLU A 1000 -23.71 40.23 -14.40
N CYS A 1001 -24.05 41.49 -14.13
CA CYS A 1001 -24.39 42.49 -15.13
C CYS A 1001 -24.14 43.92 -14.62
N ASN A 1002 -23.94 44.87 -15.55
CA ASN A 1002 -23.81 46.29 -15.21
C ASN A 1002 -25.09 47.10 -15.59
N GLY A 1003 -26.29 46.53 -15.42
CA GLY A 1003 -27.55 47.28 -15.61
C GLY A 1003 -28.86 46.49 -15.78
N HIS A 1004 -28.82 45.26 -16.33
CA HIS A 1004 -29.97 44.35 -16.49
C HIS A 1004 -29.50 42.89 -16.42
N TYR A 1005 -30.18 42.06 -15.63
CA TYR A 1005 -29.75 40.69 -15.37
C TYR A 1005 -30.22 39.74 -16.48
N ALA A 1006 -29.46 38.66 -16.73
CA ALA A 1006 -29.82 37.68 -17.76
C ALA A 1006 -31.23 37.09 -17.56
N LEU A 1007 -31.65 36.90 -16.29
CA LEU A 1007 -32.97 36.38 -15.94
C LEU A 1007 -34.11 37.34 -16.31
N GLU A 1008 -33.87 38.65 -16.20
CA GLU A 1008 -34.84 39.71 -16.53
C GLU A 1008 -35.11 39.76 -18.03
N TYR A 1009 -34.06 39.75 -18.85
CA TYR A 1009 -34.20 39.66 -20.31
C TYR A 1009 -34.93 38.40 -20.77
N ALA A 1010 -34.64 37.26 -20.14
CA ALA A 1010 -35.35 36.01 -20.44
C ALA A 1010 -36.85 36.11 -20.07
N ALA A 1011 -37.17 36.85 -19.00
CA ALA A 1011 -38.55 37.09 -18.57
C ALA A 1011 -39.30 38.05 -19.50
N GLU A 1012 -38.66 39.15 -19.94
CA GLU A 1012 -39.19 40.11 -20.93
C GLU A 1012 -39.52 39.43 -22.25
N GLN A 1013 -38.66 38.52 -22.71
CA GLN A 1013 -38.85 37.77 -23.94
C GLN A 1013 -39.88 36.64 -23.84
N GLY A 1014 -40.33 36.30 -22.63
CA GLY A 1014 -41.22 35.17 -22.41
C GLY A 1014 -40.56 33.81 -22.70
N ASN A 1015 -39.23 33.70 -22.76
CA ASN A 1015 -38.56 32.45 -23.10
C ASN A 1015 -38.37 31.55 -21.86
N GLU A 1016 -39.33 30.65 -21.67
CA GLU A 1016 -39.34 29.65 -20.59
C GLU A 1016 -38.10 28.74 -20.57
N GLU A 1017 -37.55 28.39 -21.74
CA GLU A 1017 -36.42 27.46 -21.82
C GLU A 1017 -35.10 28.10 -21.34
N ILE A 1018 -34.84 29.35 -21.73
CA ILE A 1018 -33.66 30.09 -21.26
C ILE A 1018 -33.85 30.46 -19.79
N LEU A 1019 -35.05 30.85 -19.38
CA LEU A 1019 -35.37 31.12 -17.97
C LEU A 1019 -35.06 29.91 -17.08
N LEU A 1020 -35.49 28.71 -17.48
CA LEU A 1020 -35.19 27.46 -16.77
C LEU A 1020 -33.69 27.17 -16.69
N LEU A 1021 -32.97 27.38 -17.79
CA LEU A 1021 -31.52 27.17 -17.86
C LEU A 1021 -30.79 28.08 -16.87
N LEU A 1022 -31.12 29.37 -16.85
CA LEU A 1022 -30.52 30.35 -15.93
C LEU A 1022 -30.80 29.97 -14.47
N LEU A 1023 -32.04 29.60 -14.13
CA LEU A 1023 -32.41 29.17 -12.78
C LEU A 1023 -31.70 27.88 -12.33
N GLN A 1024 -31.47 26.93 -13.25
CA GLN A 1024 -30.69 25.72 -12.95
C GLN A 1024 -29.23 26.02 -12.63
N HIS A 1025 -28.68 27.09 -13.20
CA HIS A 1025 -27.32 27.57 -12.95
C HIS A 1025 -27.23 28.60 -11.82
N GLY A 1026 -28.29 28.79 -11.03
CA GLY A 1026 -28.26 29.59 -9.81
C GLY A 1026 -28.61 31.07 -10.01
N ALA A 1027 -29.38 31.41 -11.05
CA ALA A 1027 -29.92 32.76 -11.20
C ALA A 1027 -30.77 33.16 -9.98
N ASP A 1028 -30.50 34.32 -9.42
CA ASP A 1028 -31.28 34.87 -8.30
C ASP A 1028 -32.52 35.59 -8.83
N MET A 1029 -33.69 35.12 -8.42
CA MET A 1029 -34.99 35.62 -8.84
C MET A 1029 -35.34 36.99 -8.25
N GLU A 1030 -34.67 37.37 -7.15
CA GLU A 1030 -34.92 38.60 -6.42
C GLU A 1030 -33.93 39.72 -6.76
N LEU A 1031 -33.02 39.48 -7.70
CA LEU A 1031 -32.22 40.55 -8.31
C LEU A 1031 -33.13 41.56 -9.00
N ARG A 1032 -32.71 42.82 -8.93
CA ARG A 1032 -33.51 43.97 -9.36
C ARG A 1032 -32.73 44.83 -10.34
N ASP A 1033 -33.35 45.15 -11.46
CA ASP A 1033 -32.81 46.08 -12.45
C ASP A 1033 -32.62 47.51 -11.88
N TYR A 1034 -32.13 48.43 -12.71
CA TYR A 1034 -31.92 49.83 -12.29
C TYR A 1034 -33.22 50.56 -11.87
N ALA A 1035 -34.38 50.09 -12.32
CA ALA A 1035 -35.69 50.60 -11.95
C ALA A 1035 -36.29 49.87 -10.73
N GLY A 1036 -35.57 48.88 -10.20
CA GLY A 1036 -35.95 48.06 -9.05
C GLY A 1036 -36.85 46.88 -9.40
N PHE A 1037 -37.13 46.61 -10.68
CA PHE A 1037 -37.98 45.50 -11.11
C PHE A 1037 -37.24 44.17 -11.01
N THR A 1038 -37.92 43.14 -10.53
CA THR A 1038 -37.45 41.75 -10.58
C THR A 1038 -37.93 41.06 -11.87
N ALA A 1039 -37.40 39.88 -12.16
CA ALA A 1039 -37.88 39.05 -13.28
C ALA A 1039 -39.39 38.78 -13.23
N LEU A 1040 -39.99 38.65 -12.03
CA LEU A 1040 -41.44 38.49 -11.88
C LEU A 1040 -42.20 39.76 -12.23
N HIS A 1041 -41.68 40.94 -11.88
CA HIS A 1041 -42.29 42.21 -12.29
C HIS A 1041 -42.32 42.33 -13.82
N ILE A 1042 -41.20 42.04 -14.47
CA ILE A 1042 -41.05 42.11 -15.93
C ILE A 1042 -42.01 41.14 -16.61
N ALA A 1043 -42.02 39.86 -16.18
CA ALA A 1043 -42.97 38.88 -16.71
C ALA A 1043 -44.43 39.32 -16.55
N CYS A 1044 -44.77 40.00 -15.45
CA CYS A 1044 -46.13 40.48 -15.21
C CYS A 1044 -46.48 41.73 -16.01
N LYS A 1045 -45.51 42.62 -16.21
CA LYS A 1045 -45.63 43.85 -16.99
C LYS A 1045 -45.74 43.57 -18.49
N ASP A 1046 -45.05 42.55 -19.01
CA ASP A 1046 -44.99 42.24 -20.45
C ASP A 1046 -45.91 41.07 -20.85
N ASN A 1047 -46.91 40.75 -20.01
CA ASN A 1047 -47.90 39.68 -20.22
C ASN A 1047 -47.33 38.27 -20.47
N CYS A 1048 -46.17 37.96 -19.92
CA CYS A 1048 -45.53 36.65 -20.08
C CYS A 1048 -46.08 35.64 -19.06
N LEU A 1049 -47.32 35.18 -19.27
CA LEU A 1049 -48.07 34.33 -18.33
C LEU A 1049 -47.30 33.07 -17.90
N ASN A 1050 -46.70 32.35 -18.84
CA ASN A 1050 -46.01 31.10 -18.52
C ASN A 1050 -44.70 31.33 -17.75
N THR A 1051 -43.95 32.40 -18.05
CA THR A 1051 -42.75 32.73 -17.29
C THR A 1051 -43.11 33.18 -15.87
N ALA A 1052 -44.19 33.94 -15.68
CA ALA A 1052 -44.74 34.27 -14.37
C ALA A 1052 -45.14 33.01 -13.58
N LYS A 1053 -45.86 32.06 -14.20
CA LYS A 1053 -46.19 30.75 -13.60
C LYS A 1053 -44.93 30.01 -13.15
N LEU A 1054 -43.91 29.98 -14.01
CA LEU A 1054 -42.67 29.28 -13.76
C LEU A 1054 -41.87 29.91 -12.61
N LEU A 1055 -41.69 31.25 -12.61
CA LEU A 1055 -41.00 31.98 -11.54
C LEU A 1055 -41.66 31.74 -10.18
N MET A 1056 -42.99 31.85 -10.11
CA MET A 1056 -43.74 31.55 -8.88
C MET A 1056 -43.61 30.09 -8.45
N ALA A 1057 -43.65 29.14 -9.39
CA ALA A 1057 -43.44 27.73 -9.09
C ALA A 1057 -42.01 27.43 -8.57
N LYS A 1058 -41.04 28.27 -8.92
CA LYS A 1058 -39.65 28.22 -8.45
C LYS A 1058 -39.43 28.99 -7.15
N GLY A 1059 -40.44 29.72 -6.66
CA GLY A 1059 -40.42 30.39 -5.36
C GLY A 1059 -40.11 31.88 -5.39
N ALA A 1060 -40.25 32.55 -6.55
CA ALA A 1060 -40.16 34.01 -6.62
C ALA A 1060 -41.20 34.69 -5.70
N ASP A 1061 -40.80 35.78 -5.04
CA ASP A 1061 -41.66 36.51 -4.13
C ASP A 1061 -42.74 37.29 -4.89
N ILE A 1062 -43.99 36.87 -4.71
CA ILE A 1062 -45.18 37.48 -5.31
C ILE A 1062 -45.39 38.91 -4.79
N GLU A 1063 -44.88 39.22 -3.60
CA GLU A 1063 -45.00 40.52 -2.93
C GLU A 1063 -43.74 41.39 -3.08
N THR A 1064 -42.83 41.02 -3.98
CA THR A 1064 -41.62 41.81 -4.23
C THR A 1064 -41.99 43.23 -4.69
N ILE A 1065 -41.17 44.22 -4.34
CA ILE A 1065 -41.50 45.65 -4.46
C ILE A 1065 -40.48 46.35 -5.34
N ALA A 1066 -40.91 46.89 -6.49
CA ALA A 1066 -40.08 47.66 -7.40
C ALA A 1066 -39.62 49.01 -6.82
N GLY A 1067 -38.71 49.73 -7.50
CA GLY A 1067 -38.14 50.98 -7.00
C GLY A 1067 -39.18 52.10 -6.81
N ASP A 1068 -40.26 52.07 -7.57
CA ASP A 1068 -41.42 52.96 -7.47
C ASP A 1068 -42.51 52.46 -6.49
N GLY A 1069 -42.25 51.36 -5.78
CA GLY A 1069 -43.16 50.77 -4.80
C GLY A 1069 -44.18 49.79 -5.39
N ARG A 1070 -44.16 49.55 -6.70
CA ARG A 1070 -45.12 48.63 -7.34
C ARG A 1070 -44.85 47.18 -6.96
N THR A 1071 -45.91 46.40 -6.81
CA THR A 1071 -45.84 44.93 -6.76
C THR A 1071 -46.06 44.33 -8.16
N PRO A 1072 -45.77 43.03 -8.39
CA PRO A 1072 -46.14 42.34 -9.62
C PRO A 1072 -47.63 42.48 -9.97
N LEU A 1073 -48.51 42.45 -8.96
CA LEU A 1073 -49.96 42.65 -9.14
C LEU A 1073 -50.30 44.06 -9.65
N ILE A 1074 -49.64 45.08 -9.10
CA ILE A 1074 -49.82 46.47 -9.57
C ILE A 1074 -49.29 46.62 -11.00
N SER A 1075 -48.17 45.98 -11.33
CA SER A 1075 -47.58 46.01 -12.67
C SER A 1075 -48.51 45.38 -13.72
N ALA A 1076 -49.08 44.20 -13.44
CA ALA A 1076 -50.06 43.56 -14.32
C ALA A 1076 -51.35 44.37 -14.47
N ALA A 1077 -51.81 45.03 -13.39
CA ALA A 1077 -53.02 45.87 -13.42
C ALA A 1077 -52.84 47.14 -14.25
N MET A 1078 -51.66 47.77 -14.17
CA MET A 1078 -51.34 48.99 -14.90
C MET A 1078 -51.30 48.74 -16.41
N GLU A 1079 -50.71 47.63 -16.85
CA GLU A 1079 -50.62 47.26 -18.27
C GLU A 1079 -51.86 46.49 -18.78
N CYS A 1080 -52.87 46.32 -17.93
CA CYS A 1080 -54.14 45.64 -18.24
C CYS A 1080 -54.01 44.15 -18.65
N HIS A 1081 -53.12 43.40 -18.00
CA HIS A 1081 -52.88 41.99 -18.29
C HIS A 1081 -53.73 41.06 -17.40
N LEU A 1082 -54.98 40.82 -17.83
CA LEU A 1082 -56.01 40.09 -17.07
C LEU A 1082 -55.56 38.68 -16.61
N GLU A 1083 -55.01 37.87 -17.52
CA GLU A 1083 -54.66 36.46 -17.22
C GLU A 1083 -53.52 36.34 -16.20
N VAL A 1084 -52.51 37.22 -16.29
CA VAL A 1084 -51.41 37.30 -15.32
C VAL A 1084 -51.93 37.79 -13.97
N LEU A 1085 -52.81 38.79 -13.99
CA LEU A 1085 -53.40 39.35 -12.78
C LEU A 1085 -54.28 38.31 -12.05
N GLU A 1086 -55.07 37.52 -12.78
CA GLU A 1086 -55.83 36.39 -12.22
C GLU A 1086 -54.90 35.36 -11.58
N LEU A 1087 -53.84 34.96 -12.28
CA LEU A 1087 -52.84 34.03 -11.74
C LEU A 1087 -52.21 34.55 -10.44
N LEU A 1088 -51.81 35.81 -10.36
CA LEU A 1088 -51.22 36.40 -9.15
C LEU A 1088 -52.21 36.34 -7.97
N LEU A 1089 -53.48 36.66 -8.20
CA LEU A 1089 -54.53 36.60 -7.18
C LEU A 1089 -54.80 35.15 -6.72
N GLU A 1090 -54.86 34.20 -7.66
CA GLU A 1090 -54.96 32.76 -7.35
C GLU A 1090 -53.78 32.26 -6.50
N LYS A 1091 -52.58 32.82 -6.71
CA LYS A 1091 -51.38 32.49 -5.95
C LYS A 1091 -51.24 33.29 -4.64
N GLY A 1092 -52.24 34.10 -4.28
CA GLY A 1092 -52.33 34.76 -2.98
C GLY A 1092 -51.71 36.15 -2.92
N ALA A 1093 -51.53 36.83 -4.07
CA ALA A 1093 -51.09 38.22 -4.10
C ALA A 1093 -52.04 39.11 -3.29
N ARG A 1094 -51.48 40.07 -2.54
CA ARG A 1094 -52.25 41.02 -1.74
C ARG A 1094 -52.98 41.99 -2.66
N VAL A 1095 -54.26 41.74 -2.87
CA VAL A 1095 -55.16 42.55 -3.69
C VAL A 1095 -55.13 44.06 -3.37
N ASN A 1096 -54.88 44.39 -2.10
CA ASN A 1096 -54.86 45.75 -1.55
C ASN A 1096 -53.45 46.31 -1.34
N ALA A 1097 -52.42 45.71 -1.93
CA ALA A 1097 -51.06 46.26 -1.92
C ALA A 1097 -51.04 47.68 -2.50
N ARG A 1098 -50.17 48.53 -1.94
CA ARG A 1098 -50.07 49.95 -2.31
C ARG A 1098 -48.67 50.30 -2.80
N GLY A 1099 -48.60 51.03 -3.91
CA GLY A 1099 -47.38 51.67 -4.39
C GLY A 1099 -46.91 52.81 -3.48
N ASN A 1100 -45.74 53.40 -3.79
CA ASN A 1100 -45.21 54.54 -3.04
C ASN A 1100 -46.13 55.78 -3.14
N ASP A 1101 -46.92 55.87 -4.21
CA ASP A 1101 -47.94 56.90 -4.44
C ASP A 1101 -49.28 56.60 -3.73
N GLY A 1102 -49.36 55.49 -2.99
CA GLY A 1102 -50.57 55.05 -2.30
C GLY A 1102 -51.63 54.41 -3.20
N ARG A 1103 -51.36 54.25 -4.50
CA ARG A 1103 -52.29 53.64 -5.46
C ARG A 1103 -52.28 52.11 -5.36
N THR A 1104 -53.42 51.50 -5.65
CA THR A 1104 -53.61 50.05 -5.67
C THR A 1104 -53.81 49.53 -7.09
N ALA A 1105 -53.74 48.21 -7.28
CA ALA A 1105 -54.11 47.57 -8.54
C ALA A 1105 -55.52 47.99 -9.03
N LEU A 1106 -56.48 48.18 -8.12
CA LEU A 1106 -57.83 48.65 -8.45
C LEU A 1106 -57.82 50.10 -8.97
N THR A 1107 -57.00 50.97 -8.38
CA THR A 1107 -56.84 52.36 -8.83
C THR A 1107 -56.36 52.41 -10.28
N HIS A 1108 -55.32 51.63 -10.61
CA HIS A 1108 -54.78 51.56 -11.97
C HIS A 1108 -55.77 50.92 -12.97
N ALA A 1109 -56.50 49.88 -12.58
CA ALA A 1109 -57.51 49.27 -13.44
C ALA A 1109 -58.66 50.23 -13.79
N VAL A 1110 -59.06 51.10 -12.86
CA VAL A 1110 -60.08 52.14 -13.08
C VAL A 1110 -59.54 53.27 -13.98
N GLU A 1111 -58.28 53.69 -13.78
CA GLU A 1111 -57.59 54.65 -14.64
C GLU A 1111 -57.49 54.18 -16.09
N ALA A 1112 -57.15 52.90 -16.27
CA ALA A 1112 -57.04 52.30 -17.59
C ALA A 1112 -58.40 51.95 -18.23
N GLY A 1113 -59.50 52.03 -17.48
CA GLY A 1113 -60.85 51.73 -17.96
C GLY A 1113 -61.14 50.23 -18.18
N SER A 1114 -60.39 49.34 -17.52
CA SER A 1114 -60.53 47.89 -17.71
C SER A 1114 -61.64 47.30 -16.83
N GLU A 1115 -62.84 47.16 -17.41
CA GLU A 1115 -64.02 46.60 -16.73
C GLU A 1115 -63.78 45.18 -16.19
N GLU A 1116 -63.07 44.35 -16.96
CA GLU A 1116 -62.81 42.95 -16.62
C GLU A 1116 -61.87 42.82 -15.42
N ILE A 1117 -60.79 43.62 -15.38
CA ILE A 1117 -59.84 43.62 -14.27
C ILE A 1117 -60.48 44.22 -13.02
N VAL A 1118 -61.29 45.27 -13.15
CA VAL A 1118 -62.06 45.83 -12.02
C VAL A 1118 -62.98 44.76 -11.44
N ARG A 1119 -63.72 44.02 -12.28
CA ARG A 1119 -64.62 42.94 -11.83
C ARG A 1119 -63.84 41.84 -11.11
N LEU A 1120 -62.70 41.42 -11.66
CA LEU A 1120 -61.84 40.39 -11.07
C LEU A 1120 -61.23 40.83 -9.72
N LEU A 1121 -60.63 42.01 -9.65
CA LEU A 1121 -60.09 42.54 -8.39
C LEU A 1121 -61.19 42.65 -7.32
N ARG A 1122 -62.41 43.05 -7.71
CA ARG A 1122 -63.57 43.11 -6.82
C ARG A 1122 -64.03 41.73 -6.35
N SER A 1123 -63.98 40.68 -7.17
CA SER A 1123 -64.30 39.32 -6.71
C SER A 1123 -63.29 38.77 -5.71
N TYR A 1124 -62.07 39.32 -5.68
CA TYR A 1124 -61.04 39.06 -4.65
C TYR A 1124 -61.08 40.08 -3.50
N ASN A 1125 -62.18 40.82 -3.31
CA ASN A 1125 -62.39 41.80 -2.24
C ASN A 1125 -61.41 43.01 -2.24
N ALA A 1126 -61.01 43.50 -3.42
CA ALA A 1126 -60.23 44.75 -3.52
C ALA A 1126 -60.96 45.92 -2.84
N GLU A 1127 -60.33 46.57 -1.86
CA GLU A 1127 -60.89 47.69 -1.11
C GLU A 1127 -60.92 48.96 -1.97
N VAL A 1128 -62.05 49.65 -1.97
CA VAL A 1128 -62.18 50.99 -2.55
C VAL A 1128 -61.57 51.96 -1.55
N TYR A 1129 -60.25 52.17 -1.60
CA TYR A 1129 -59.62 53.18 -0.76
C TYR A 1129 -59.93 54.59 -1.25
N HIS A 1130 -60.19 55.49 -0.31
CA HIS A 1130 -60.01 56.93 -0.53
C HIS A 1130 -58.54 57.25 -0.29
N ILE A 1131 -57.83 57.73 -1.32
CA ILE A 1131 -56.49 58.31 -1.15
C ILE A 1131 -56.65 59.63 -0.35
N ASN A 1132 -55.60 60.04 0.35
CA ASN A 1132 -55.52 61.21 1.24
C ASN A 1132 -56.21 62.50 0.70
N PRO A 1133 -56.54 63.48 1.57
CA PRO A 1133 -57.55 64.54 1.35
C PRO A 1133 -57.22 65.59 0.25
N PHE A 1134 -56.20 65.36 -0.58
CA PHE A 1134 -55.82 66.23 -1.69
C PHE A 1134 -55.95 65.56 -3.08
N GLU A 1135 -56.36 64.29 -3.17
CA GLU A 1135 -56.58 63.59 -4.44
C GLU A 1135 -57.99 62.95 -4.52
N ARG A 1136 -58.54 62.89 -5.74
CA ARG A 1136 -59.97 62.66 -6.07
C ARG A 1136 -60.52 61.32 -5.57
N SER A 1137 -61.84 61.22 -5.42
CA SER A 1137 -62.50 59.94 -5.13
C SER A 1137 -62.31 58.96 -6.31
N LEU A 1138 -62.00 57.68 -6.06
CA LEU A 1138 -61.90 56.64 -7.10
C LEU A 1138 -63.17 56.58 -7.98
N LEU A 1139 -64.32 56.94 -7.40
CA LEU A 1139 -65.61 57.03 -8.09
C LEU A 1139 -65.71 58.24 -9.04
N GLU A 1140 -65.04 59.35 -8.74
CA GLU A 1140 -64.94 60.49 -9.66
C GLU A 1140 -64.05 60.15 -10.84
N GLN A 1141 -62.94 59.46 -10.58
CA GLN A 1141 -62.03 58.99 -11.62
C GLN A 1141 -62.69 57.98 -12.57
N ALA A 1142 -63.50 57.06 -12.04
CA ALA A 1142 -64.33 56.14 -12.85
C ALA A 1142 -65.39 56.85 -13.72
N LYS A 1143 -65.88 58.02 -13.30
CA LYS A 1143 -66.82 58.82 -14.11
C LYS A 1143 -66.11 59.57 -15.23
N GLU A 1144 -64.90 60.04 -14.98
CA GLU A 1144 -64.05 60.69 -15.98
C GLU A 1144 -63.56 59.73 -17.06
N SER A 1145 -63.30 58.45 -16.72
CA SER A 1145 -62.94 57.42 -17.70
C SER A 1145 -64.12 56.97 -18.60
N GLY A 1146 -65.35 57.42 -18.32
CA GLY A 1146 -66.51 57.23 -19.19
C GLY A 1146 -67.19 55.85 -19.12
N SER A 1147 -66.65 54.90 -18.35
CA SER A 1147 -67.22 53.54 -18.24
C SER A 1147 -68.34 53.48 -17.19
N THR A 1148 -69.59 53.52 -17.67
CA THR A 1148 -70.79 53.38 -16.82
C THR A 1148 -70.81 52.08 -16.02
N GLU A 1149 -70.23 51.00 -16.56
CA GLU A 1149 -70.19 49.70 -15.91
C GLU A 1149 -69.15 49.66 -14.76
N ILE A 1150 -68.01 50.35 -14.88
CA ILE A 1150 -67.03 50.47 -13.78
C ILE A 1150 -67.64 51.23 -12.60
N VAL A 1151 -68.34 52.33 -12.88
CA VAL A 1151 -69.06 53.11 -11.83
C VAL A 1151 -70.10 52.24 -11.13
N LYS A 1152 -70.76 51.34 -11.86
CA LYS A 1152 -71.72 50.39 -11.29
C LYS A 1152 -71.03 49.33 -10.42
N LEU A 1153 -69.96 48.70 -10.91
CA LEU A 1153 -69.17 47.70 -10.18
C LEU A 1153 -68.53 48.27 -8.89
N LEU A 1154 -68.15 49.54 -8.87
CA LEU A 1154 -67.65 50.21 -7.66
C LEU A 1154 -68.77 50.58 -6.67
N ASN A 1155 -69.98 50.90 -7.14
CA ASN A 1155 -71.14 51.23 -6.30
C ASN A 1155 -71.84 50.01 -5.69
N GLU A 1156 -71.81 48.85 -6.36
CA GLU A 1156 -72.43 47.60 -5.87
C GLU A 1156 -71.82 47.06 -4.56
N ALA A 1157 -70.78 47.72 -4.05
CA ALA A 1157 -70.05 47.32 -2.85
C ALA A 1157 -69.84 48.42 -1.79
N MET A 1158 -70.48 49.58 -1.94
CA MET A 1158 -70.71 50.52 -0.84
C MET A 1158 -71.97 50.11 -0.08
#